data_AF-A0A0F9H288-F1
#
_entry.id   AF-A0A0F9H288-F1
#
_cell.length_a   1.000
_cell.length_b   1.000
_cell.length_c   1.000
_cell.angle_alpha   90.00
_cell.angle_beta   90.00
_cell.angle_gamma   90.00
#
_symmetry.space_group_name_H-M   'P 1'
#
loop_
_entity.id
_entity.type
_entity.pdbx_description
1 polymer ?
#
loop_
_entity_poly.entity_id
_entity_poly.type
_entity_poly.pdbx_seq_one_letter_code
_entity_poly.pdbx_strand_id
1 'polypeptide(L)'
;YNSASAGRAINFSANTNANNLVVPTNTLAADDVTLSMSAEILEVTGFAVISIDQYVFLSGNVTFSKGLVIPATANPSGKNFAVTQISGRNINAFVGVGGPYFELDIPARTSAAPVNAGAAVGVAVEGLAFDLALLSQVDEVTVGANTTYVATLNGDRYTALYAEVAGVNLVGVGGVALSASNVKIKVNQGRSGATTGPQTVLPAAFDFTEVTGLSPGTPTSESIFLKIFKDQGFKDTVIGFEAIGTTAGTGVSLLVNLSATTPTSATDADFALQADITFERTTLRSGQIATKISATNVTASFGAVNFAATGNALILITPAGISANIDVTLSAVSFTDGKNTFALASPTFRLEINTATTSVNQEFKVAAYTDSSGATQTTRTLSLPAGKFVRITGENLGLKIDLGNSTGTIGSSDQPEIEFGGTISIAQITDISDPANPKKRTIFAFTGVFGTYRDTVANEVFSLKDGKGVIIYYDDGTAAPQNGLAGQIEVTAQGGAGDFAAEATGVLRINTTTRTNIDQSVSIGDAVYRVTFGAGEGDFVQLGIVDVTLTYDPYLTITGSVNTLNLDDPLLANFKSAGATSGIVGRNISIFLGDKGADLQSTADDVGLLITNTQLVVLEFVASGLRTFAIYAKGEASVVGIDGLRITGSVEVWINNSGRVIAQTTVSDIPRLNPDETLAPLQVKFASGAMEQVFGSVSIGIGANAGNDIVTISSQDVTFTRTPLGLIEVFAPDTRILVNPEGDASRAMGFGGAARFSFGGGNGFQLSDIRLTTYTINGQTGTVNNTSLRGLVKLSADLASPLQDQIVRLDQLEYIDVIFNNNNYLTSDAYPNGIVDSSITDVEQEFLIRATQDNVTYKIEVSGAATRVEGTAKPTFRYQILSKPAAINSTSPITYEVEFLANSWKDSANQLGAREIERFRVLRNLTAGFGEAEFNLARL
;
A
#
# COMPACT_ATOMS: atom_id res chain seq x y z
N TYR A 1 6.06 -12.84 -74.23
CA TYR A 1 6.33 -14.29 -74.11
C TYR A 1 7.23 -14.69 -75.27
N ASN A 2 8.50 -15.00 -75.01
CA ASN A 2 9.36 -15.68 -75.97
C ASN A 2 9.25 -17.18 -75.67
N SER A 3 8.26 -17.84 -76.25
CA SER A 3 8.08 -19.28 -76.12
C SER A 3 8.02 -19.88 -77.52
N ALA A 4 8.91 -20.82 -77.81
CA ALA A 4 8.79 -21.67 -78.98
C ALA A 4 8.02 -22.94 -78.58
N SER A 5 7.02 -23.33 -79.37
CA SER A 5 6.34 -24.62 -79.22
C SER A 5 7.24 -25.81 -79.62
N ALA A 6 8.37 -25.53 -80.29
CA ALA A 6 9.51 -26.42 -80.48
C ALA A 6 10.77 -25.57 -80.77
N GLY A 7 11.88 -25.82 -80.04
CA GLY A 7 13.19 -25.15 -80.22
C GLY A 7 13.61 -24.22 -79.07
N ARG A 8 14.88 -23.75 -79.10
CA ARG A 8 15.42 -22.75 -78.13
C ARG A 8 14.70 -21.41 -78.31
N ALA A 9 14.49 -20.68 -77.21
CA ALA A 9 13.96 -19.31 -77.25
C ALA A 9 14.78 -18.41 -78.20
N ILE A 10 14.15 -17.41 -78.83
CA ILE A 10 14.85 -16.47 -79.72
C ILE A 10 16.01 -15.81 -78.95
N ASN A 11 17.24 -16.05 -79.38
CA ASN A 11 18.42 -15.42 -78.81
C ASN A 11 18.62 -14.03 -79.45
N PHE A 12 18.14 -12.98 -78.77
CA PHE A 12 18.30 -11.60 -79.23
C PHE A 12 19.75 -11.09 -79.15
N SER A 13 20.65 -11.79 -78.46
CA SER A 13 22.09 -11.46 -78.42
C SER A 13 22.89 -11.98 -79.64
N ALA A 14 22.31 -12.91 -80.42
CA ALA A 14 22.97 -13.51 -81.59
C ALA A 14 22.86 -12.67 -82.87
N ASN A 15 22.17 -11.52 -82.83
CA ASN A 15 22.12 -10.59 -83.95
C ASN A 15 23.21 -9.52 -83.72
N THR A 16 24.07 -9.29 -84.71
CA THR A 16 25.30 -8.46 -84.61
C THR A 16 25.08 -6.96 -84.35
N ASN A 17 23.84 -6.56 -84.03
CA ASN A 17 23.49 -5.22 -83.59
C ASN A 17 23.05 -5.32 -82.13
N ALA A 18 24.01 -5.15 -81.24
CA ALA A 18 23.84 -5.19 -79.79
C ALA A 18 22.69 -4.29 -79.33
N ASN A 19 21.66 -4.90 -78.74
CA ASN A 19 20.92 -4.41 -77.58
C ASN A 19 19.97 -5.54 -77.12
N ASN A 20 19.93 -5.78 -75.81
CA ASN A 20 18.86 -6.56 -75.17
C ASN A 20 17.49 -6.03 -75.62
N LEU A 21 16.42 -6.83 -75.53
CA LEU A 21 15.09 -6.33 -75.88
C LEU A 21 14.65 -5.33 -74.79
N VAL A 22 14.71 -4.05 -75.12
CA VAL A 22 14.30 -2.93 -74.27
C VAL A 22 12.81 -2.71 -74.48
N VAL A 23 12.01 -2.91 -73.42
CA VAL A 23 10.56 -2.71 -73.45
C VAL A 23 10.23 -1.41 -72.71
N PRO A 24 9.71 -0.38 -73.39
CA PRO A 24 9.21 0.82 -72.72
C PRO A 24 8.07 0.44 -71.78
N THR A 25 8.17 0.84 -70.52
CA THR A 25 7.17 0.57 -69.48
C THR A 25 6.23 1.75 -69.23
N ASN A 26 6.57 2.94 -69.75
CA ASN A 26 5.67 4.10 -69.80
C ASN A 26 6.05 5.07 -70.95
N THR A 27 5.54 6.31 -70.88
CA THR A 27 5.73 7.38 -71.89
C THR A 27 7.03 8.18 -71.76
N LEU A 28 7.79 8.00 -70.68
CA LEU A 28 9.10 8.63 -70.46
C LEU A 28 10.20 7.73 -71.05
N ALA A 29 11.09 8.33 -71.83
CA ALA A 29 12.13 7.62 -72.57
C ALA A 29 13.17 6.86 -71.71
N ALA A 30 13.13 7.02 -70.38
CA ALA A 30 14.05 6.40 -69.42
C ALA A 30 13.43 5.25 -68.60
N ASP A 31 12.13 4.99 -68.77
CA ASP A 31 11.44 3.92 -68.05
C ASP A 31 11.28 2.71 -68.95
N ASP A 32 12.39 2.02 -69.14
CA ASP A 32 12.48 0.79 -69.88
C ASP A 32 12.81 -0.41 -68.98
N VAL A 33 12.38 -1.57 -69.42
CA VAL A 33 12.75 -2.86 -68.83
C VAL A 33 13.61 -3.59 -69.85
N THR A 34 14.81 -3.96 -69.41
CA THR A 34 15.76 -4.70 -70.22
C THR A 34 15.50 -6.20 -70.09
N LEU A 35 15.15 -6.86 -71.19
CA LEU A 35 15.06 -8.31 -71.25
C LEU A 35 16.40 -8.88 -71.74
N SER A 36 17.21 -9.40 -70.81
CA SER A 36 18.43 -10.15 -71.14
C SER A 36 18.06 -11.60 -71.49
N MET A 37 18.62 -12.11 -72.58
CA MET A 37 18.43 -13.51 -73.02
C MET A 37 19.78 -14.14 -73.43
N SER A 38 20.82 -13.84 -72.65
CA SER A 38 22.19 -14.37 -72.82
C SER A 38 22.29 -15.90 -72.60
N ALA A 39 21.29 -16.54 -71.98
CA ALA A 39 21.25 -17.98 -71.66
C ALA A 39 19.80 -18.56 -71.69
N GLU A 40 19.60 -19.83 -71.25
CA GLU A 40 18.28 -20.48 -71.10
C GLU A 40 17.37 -19.84 -70.03
N ILE A 41 17.84 -18.80 -69.35
CA ILE A 41 17.14 -18.08 -68.30
C ILE A 41 16.70 -16.72 -68.87
N LEU A 42 15.40 -16.45 -68.78
CA LEU A 42 14.81 -15.12 -68.96
C LEU A 42 14.91 -14.37 -67.64
N GLU A 43 15.53 -13.18 -67.66
CA GLU A 43 15.64 -12.29 -66.51
C GLU A 43 15.03 -10.91 -66.80
N VAL A 44 14.30 -10.38 -65.81
CA VAL A 44 13.62 -9.08 -65.87
C VAL A 44 13.85 -8.35 -64.56
N THR A 45 14.54 -7.20 -64.58
CA THR A 45 14.83 -6.40 -63.39
C THR A 45 14.23 -5.01 -63.50
N GLY A 46 13.68 -4.49 -62.40
CA GLY A 46 13.16 -3.12 -62.34
C GLY A 46 12.92 -2.62 -60.91
N PHE A 47 12.73 -1.30 -60.78
CA PHE A 47 12.29 -0.67 -59.54
C PHE A 47 10.76 -0.70 -59.47
N ALA A 48 10.22 -1.29 -58.40
CA ALA A 48 8.79 -1.44 -58.19
C ALA A 48 8.34 -0.62 -56.97
N VAL A 49 7.19 0.05 -57.12
CA VAL A 49 6.45 0.66 -56.03
C VAL A 49 5.07 0.01 -55.98
N ILE A 50 4.71 -0.55 -54.81
CA ILE A 50 3.43 -1.22 -54.58
C ILE A 50 2.74 -0.51 -53.42
N SER A 51 1.57 0.05 -53.68
CA SER A 51 0.71 0.63 -52.65
C SER A 51 -0.63 -0.09 -52.63
N ILE A 52 -1.10 -0.48 -51.44
CA ILE A 52 -2.45 -1.00 -51.21
C ILE A 52 -3.16 -0.01 -50.29
N ASP A 53 -3.95 0.88 -50.93
CA ASP A 53 -4.62 2.00 -50.26
C ASP A 53 -3.61 2.82 -49.42
N GLN A 54 -4.03 3.35 -48.28
CA GLN A 54 -3.17 3.98 -47.27
C GLN A 54 -2.44 3.00 -46.36
N TYR A 55 -2.67 1.69 -46.50
CA TYR A 55 -2.31 0.70 -45.47
C TYR A 55 -0.97 0.01 -45.69
N VAL A 56 -0.60 -0.24 -46.94
CA VAL A 56 0.63 -0.96 -47.29
C VAL A 56 1.36 -0.20 -48.37
N PHE A 57 2.65 0.04 -48.16
CA PHE A 57 3.55 0.65 -49.12
C PHE A 57 4.82 -0.18 -49.21
N LEU A 58 5.29 -0.49 -50.41
CA LEU A 58 6.58 -1.13 -50.67
C LEU A 58 7.29 -0.41 -51.82
N SER A 59 8.60 -0.26 -51.72
CA SER A 59 9.42 0.33 -52.78
C SER A 59 10.81 -0.31 -52.79
N GLY A 60 11.31 -0.70 -53.95
CA GLY A 60 12.65 -1.28 -54.09
C GLY A 60 12.86 -2.00 -55.41
N ASN A 61 14.00 -2.66 -55.56
CA ASN A 61 14.37 -3.36 -56.79
C ASN A 61 13.89 -4.82 -56.76
N VAL A 62 13.26 -5.27 -57.84
CA VAL A 62 12.75 -6.64 -58.00
C VAL A 62 13.25 -7.23 -59.32
N THR A 63 13.68 -8.47 -59.26
CA THR A 63 14.12 -9.27 -60.40
C THR A 63 13.27 -10.53 -60.50
N PHE A 64 12.78 -10.83 -61.70
CA PHE A 64 12.10 -12.07 -62.04
C PHE A 64 12.96 -12.88 -62.99
N SER A 65 13.24 -14.13 -62.62
CA SER A 65 14.09 -15.03 -63.41
C SER A 65 13.36 -16.35 -63.65
N LYS A 66 13.26 -16.80 -64.90
CA LYS A 66 12.52 -18.01 -65.30
C LYS A 66 13.22 -18.73 -66.44
N GLY A 67 13.28 -20.06 -66.40
CA GLY A 67 13.72 -20.84 -67.57
C GLY A 67 14.53 -22.10 -67.27
N LEU A 68 14.95 -22.30 -66.01
CA LEU A 68 15.71 -23.49 -65.61
C LEU A 68 14.77 -24.66 -65.26
N VAL A 69 15.12 -25.86 -65.73
CA VAL A 69 14.57 -27.13 -65.23
C VAL A 69 15.66 -27.83 -64.43
N ILE A 70 15.37 -28.15 -63.16
CA ILE A 70 16.33 -28.81 -62.27
C ILE A 70 15.88 -30.25 -61.96
N PRO A 71 16.79 -31.24 -62.03
CA PRO A 71 16.53 -32.56 -61.49
C PRO A 71 16.66 -32.55 -59.97
N ALA A 72 15.69 -33.11 -59.27
CA ALA A 72 15.74 -33.33 -57.83
C ALA A 72 16.37 -34.70 -57.54
N THR A 73 17.55 -34.68 -56.94
CA THR A 73 18.40 -35.86 -56.67
C THR A 73 18.09 -36.54 -55.34
N ALA A 74 17.66 -35.76 -54.34
CA ALA A 74 17.36 -36.24 -52.99
C ALA A 74 15.86 -36.25 -52.67
N ASN A 75 15.25 -35.08 -52.42
CA ASN A 75 13.85 -34.98 -52.04
C ASN A 75 13.11 -33.85 -52.79
N PRO A 76 12.09 -34.16 -53.59
CA PRO A 76 11.65 -35.50 -54.00
C PRO A 76 12.63 -36.12 -55.02
N SER A 77 13.08 -37.35 -54.83
CA SER A 77 14.04 -37.99 -55.74
C SER A 77 13.45 -38.31 -57.11
N GLY A 78 14.22 -38.10 -58.18
CA GLY A 78 13.91 -38.59 -59.52
C GLY A 78 12.83 -37.79 -60.27
N LYS A 79 12.56 -36.56 -59.86
CA LYS A 79 11.60 -35.65 -60.49
C LYS A 79 12.30 -34.42 -61.06
N ASN A 80 11.73 -33.85 -62.12
CA ASN A 80 12.22 -32.60 -62.71
C ASN A 80 11.30 -31.43 -62.36
N PHE A 81 11.88 -30.25 -62.12
CA PHE A 81 11.11 -29.06 -61.74
C PHE A 81 11.48 -27.86 -62.58
N ALA A 82 10.48 -27.25 -63.22
CA ALA A 82 10.62 -25.92 -63.79
C ALA A 82 10.63 -24.88 -62.66
N VAL A 83 11.59 -23.96 -62.71
CA VAL A 83 11.83 -22.96 -61.66
C VAL A 83 11.47 -21.56 -62.15
N THR A 84 10.80 -20.81 -61.27
CA THR A 84 10.72 -19.34 -61.34
C THR A 84 11.29 -18.79 -60.03
N GLN A 85 12.28 -17.90 -60.11
CA GLN A 85 12.83 -17.17 -58.97
C GLN A 85 12.41 -15.71 -59.03
N ILE A 86 12.03 -15.15 -57.88
CA ILE A 86 11.77 -13.73 -57.71
C ILE A 86 12.69 -13.24 -56.60
N SER A 87 13.52 -12.25 -56.88
CA SER A 87 14.44 -11.69 -55.89
C SER A 87 14.21 -10.20 -55.70
N GLY A 88 14.15 -9.76 -54.45
CA GLY A 88 14.05 -8.35 -54.07
C GLY A 88 15.32 -7.88 -53.39
N ARG A 89 15.73 -6.63 -53.63
CA ARG A 89 16.87 -5.97 -52.96
C ARG A 89 16.54 -4.53 -52.60
N ASN A 90 17.03 -4.09 -51.44
CA ASN A 90 16.84 -2.73 -50.91
C ASN A 90 15.36 -2.32 -50.89
N ILE A 91 14.48 -3.21 -50.41
CA ILE A 91 13.05 -2.94 -50.32
C ILE A 91 12.75 -2.25 -48.99
N ASN A 92 12.14 -1.08 -49.07
CA ASN A 92 11.53 -0.42 -47.92
C ASN A 92 10.03 -0.66 -47.94
N ALA A 93 9.46 -1.11 -46.83
CA ALA A 93 8.04 -1.41 -46.71
C ALA A 93 7.44 -0.80 -45.45
N PHE A 94 6.24 -0.23 -45.56
CA PHE A 94 5.46 0.28 -44.45
C PHE A 94 4.09 -0.37 -44.43
N VAL A 95 3.65 -0.81 -43.26
CA VAL A 95 2.30 -1.34 -43.02
C VAL A 95 1.68 -0.59 -41.85
N GLY A 96 0.63 0.20 -42.08
CA GLY A 96 0.09 1.09 -41.04
C GLY A 96 -1.08 1.94 -41.49
N VAL A 97 -1.37 3.02 -40.76
CA VAL A 97 -2.37 4.04 -41.13
C VAL A 97 -1.70 5.41 -41.20
N GLY A 98 -2.28 6.36 -41.92
CA GLY A 98 -1.73 7.72 -42.05
C GLY A 98 -0.42 7.80 -42.85
N GLY A 99 -0.12 6.77 -43.66
CA GLY A 99 1.05 6.71 -44.55
C GLY A 99 0.82 7.34 -45.94
N PRO A 100 1.78 7.21 -46.88
CA PRO A 100 3.00 6.40 -46.79
C PRO A 100 4.03 6.99 -45.82
N TYR A 101 4.71 6.12 -45.06
CA TYR A 101 5.80 6.55 -44.17
C TYR A 101 7.05 6.98 -44.95
N PHE A 102 7.47 6.21 -45.95
CA PHE A 102 8.68 6.50 -46.72
C PHE A 102 8.46 7.59 -47.79
N GLU A 103 9.44 8.48 -47.93
CA GLU A 103 9.52 9.45 -49.03
C GLU A 103 10.15 8.79 -50.27
N LEU A 104 9.53 8.98 -51.44
CA LEU A 104 9.94 8.36 -52.71
C LEU A 104 10.68 9.35 -53.61
N ASP A 105 11.88 8.98 -54.06
CA ASP A 105 12.62 9.67 -55.12
C ASP A 105 12.50 8.86 -56.42
N ILE A 106 11.57 9.29 -57.29
CA ILE A 106 11.27 8.61 -58.55
C ILE A 106 12.47 8.68 -59.53
N PRO A 107 13.10 9.85 -59.79
CA PRO A 107 14.28 9.93 -60.63
C PRO A 107 15.45 9.05 -60.17
N ALA A 108 15.73 9.03 -58.85
CA ALA A 108 16.81 8.22 -58.31
C ALA A 108 16.44 6.75 -58.12
N ARG A 109 15.15 6.39 -58.26
CA ARG A 109 14.61 5.03 -58.01
C ARG A 109 14.97 4.53 -56.60
N THR A 110 14.77 5.39 -55.61
CA THR A 110 15.04 5.11 -54.20
C THR A 110 13.91 5.60 -53.30
N SER A 111 13.90 5.13 -52.06
CA SER A 111 13.04 5.68 -51.00
C SER A 111 13.82 5.77 -49.70
N ALA A 112 13.42 6.71 -48.83
CA ALA A 112 14.08 6.97 -47.57
C ALA A 112 13.06 7.29 -46.46
N ALA A 113 13.45 7.02 -45.22
CA ALA A 113 12.65 7.41 -44.06
C ALA A 113 12.60 8.95 -43.94
N PRO A 114 11.43 9.53 -43.61
CA PRO A 114 11.26 10.98 -43.48
C PRO A 114 11.93 11.46 -42.18
N VAL A 115 12.24 12.76 -42.12
CA VAL A 115 12.78 13.38 -40.90
C VAL A 115 11.78 13.36 -39.73
N ASN A 116 10.48 13.35 -40.03
CA ASN A 116 9.39 13.23 -39.03
C ASN A 116 8.33 12.25 -39.56
N ALA A 117 7.87 11.35 -38.70
CA ALA A 117 6.85 10.34 -39.02
C ALA A 117 5.46 10.93 -39.34
N GLY A 118 5.20 12.19 -38.99
CA GLY A 118 3.91 12.85 -39.22
C GLY A 118 2.77 12.13 -38.51
N ALA A 119 1.72 11.78 -39.25
CA ALA A 119 0.55 11.03 -38.74
C ALA A 119 0.64 9.51 -38.98
N ALA A 120 1.77 9.01 -39.50
CA ALA A 120 1.93 7.61 -39.82
C ALA A 120 2.05 6.77 -38.53
N VAL A 121 1.22 5.75 -38.40
CA VAL A 121 1.27 4.77 -37.30
C VAL A 121 1.31 3.37 -37.88
N GLY A 122 2.39 2.62 -37.64
CA GLY A 122 2.56 1.32 -38.27
C GLY A 122 3.94 0.71 -38.09
N VAL A 123 4.24 -0.30 -38.90
CA VAL A 123 5.54 -0.99 -38.93
C VAL A 123 6.29 -0.59 -40.20
N ALA A 124 7.46 -0.01 -40.03
CA ALA A 124 8.42 0.28 -41.09
C ALA A 124 9.48 -0.83 -41.16
N VAL A 125 9.81 -1.24 -42.36
CA VAL A 125 10.77 -2.30 -42.70
C VAL A 125 11.76 -1.68 -43.67
N GLU A 126 13.05 -1.73 -43.34
CA GLU A 126 14.11 -1.11 -44.13
C GLU A 126 15.10 -2.16 -44.65
N GLY A 127 15.51 -1.98 -45.89
CA GLY A 127 16.54 -2.81 -46.51
C GLY A 127 16.16 -4.29 -46.61
N LEU A 128 14.88 -4.61 -46.82
CA LEU A 128 14.43 -5.98 -47.08
C LEU A 128 15.08 -6.49 -48.38
N ALA A 129 15.75 -7.63 -48.27
CA ALA A 129 16.19 -8.46 -49.37
C ALA A 129 15.49 -9.81 -49.28
N PHE A 130 15.02 -10.34 -50.41
CA PHE A 130 14.43 -11.68 -50.42
C PHE A 130 14.75 -12.44 -51.70
N ASP A 131 14.63 -13.75 -51.63
CA ASP A 131 14.65 -14.68 -52.75
C ASP A 131 13.49 -15.67 -52.55
N LEU A 132 12.61 -15.75 -53.55
CA LEU A 132 11.45 -16.63 -53.60
C LEU A 132 11.62 -17.58 -54.79
N ALA A 133 11.70 -18.87 -54.52
CA ALA A 133 11.67 -19.92 -55.54
C ALA A 133 10.29 -20.57 -55.60
N LEU A 134 9.76 -20.67 -56.82
CA LEU A 134 8.54 -21.38 -57.16
C LEU A 134 8.90 -22.52 -58.11
N LEU A 135 8.71 -23.75 -57.66
CA LEU A 135 9.02 -24.96 -58.41
C LEU A 135 7.73 -25.67 -58.81
N SER A 136 7.66 -26.12 -60.05
CA SER A 136 6.54 -26.91 -60.58
C SER A 136 7.06 -28.15 -61.28
N GLN A 137 6.52 -29.32 -60.91
CA GLN A 137 6.92 -30.58 -61.49
C GLN A 137 6.63 -30.60 -63.00
N VAL A 138 7.63 -31.05 -63.75
CA VAL A 138 7.55 -31.28 -65.19
C VAL A 138 8.01 -32.69 -65.51
N ASP A 139 7.39 -33.29 -66.51
CA ASP A 139 7.83 -34.57 -67.06
C ASP A 139 8.72 -34.31 -68.28
N GLU A 140 9.79 -35.10 -68.37
CA GLU A 140 10.65 -35.12 -69.53
C GLU A 140 9.98 -35.92 -70.65
N VAL A 141 9.81 -35.30 -71.82
CA VAL A 141 9.23 -35.90 -73.01
C VAL A 141 10.23 -35.82 -74.13
N THR A 142 10.74 -36.97 -74.56
CA THR A 142 11.68 -37.06 -75.69
C THR A 142 10.91 -37.45 -76.95
N VAL A 143 10.99 -36.62 -78.00
CA VAL A 143 10.47 -36.93 -79.34
C VAL A 143 11.65 -36.88 -80.31
N GLY A 144 12.13 -38.04 -80.74
CA GLY A 144 13.34 -38.14 -81.56
C GLY A 144 14.61 -37.76 -80.79
N ALA A 145 15.42 -36.84 -81.32
CA ALA A 145 16.61 -36.31 -80.64
C ALA A 145 16.31 -35.09 -79.73
N ASN A 146 15.05 -34.65 -79.67
CA ASN A 146 14.66 -33.46 -78.93
C ASN A 146 14.01 -33.85 -77.60
N THR A 147 14.65 -33.47 -76.51
CA THR A 147 14.06 -33.50 -75.16
C THR A 147 13.27 -32.21 -74.93
N THR A 148 12.04 -32.32 -74.47
CA THR A 148 11.18 -31.18 -74.07
C THR A 148 10.57 -31.48 -72.70
N TYR A 149 10.22 -30.45 -71.94
CA TYR A 149 9.57 -30.60 -70.64
C TYR A 149 8.12 -30.12 -70.71
N VAL A 150 7.19 -30.93 -70.21
CA VAL A 150 5.76 -30.58 -70.12
C VAL A 150 5.30 -30.59 -68.67
N ALA A 151 4.36 -29.73 -68.31
CA ALA A 151 3.84 -29.70 -66.95
C ALA A 151 3.16 -31.03 -66.58
N THR A 152 3.55 -31.61 -65.45
CA THR A 152 2.90 -32.81 -64.93
C THR A 152 1.50 -32.46 -64.45
N LEU A 153 0.49 -33.20 -64.92
CA LEU A 153 -0.88 -33.04 -64.44
C LEU A 153 -0.93 -33.38 -62.94
N ASN A 154 -1.44 -32.45 -62.12
CA ASN A 154 -1.44 -32.56 -60.65
C ASN A 154 -0.06 -32.73 -60.01
N GLY A 155 1.02 -32.38 -60.71
CA GLY A 155 2.38 -32.54 -60.22
C GLY A 155 2.69 -31.72 -58.97
N ASP A 156 3.76 -32.12 -58.28
CA ASP A 156 4.23 -31.45 -57.07
C ASP A 156 4.62 -30.00 -57.35
N ARG A 157 4.37 -29.14 -56.37
CA ARG A 157 4.78 -27.73 -56.36
C ARG A 157 5.51 -27.44 -55.07
N TYR A 158 6.65 -26.78 -55.16
CA TYR A 158 7.40 -26.34 -54.00
C TYR A 158 7.55 -24.82 -54.00
N THR A 159 7.52 -24.24 -52.81
CA THR A 159 7.75 -22.82 -52.57
C THR A 159 8.81 -22.68 -51.51
N ALA A 160 9.88 -21.96 -51.83
CA ALA A 160 10.91 -21.59 -50.88
C ALA A 160 11.09 -20.07 -50.83
N LEU A 161 11.11 -19.48 -49.64
CA LEU A 161 11.38 -18.06 -49.42
C LEU A 161 12.54 -17.94 -48.44
N TYR A 162 13.55 -17.17 -48.82
CA TYR A 162 14.55 -16.64 -47.91
C TYR A 162 14.42 -15.12 -47.92
N ALA A 163 14.30 -14.48 -46.76
CA ALA A 163 14.34 -13.03 -46.67
C ALA A 163 15.24 -12.60 -45.52
N GLU A 164 15.93 -11.49 -45.72
CA GLU A 164 16.72 -10.78 -44.72
C GLU A 164 16.24 -9.34 -44.66
N VAL A 165 16.11 -8.80 -43.47
CA VAL A 165 15.70 -7.42 -43.22
C VAL A 165 16.75 -6.80 -42.32
N ALA A 166 17.27 -5.65 -42.73
CA ALA A 166 18.26 -4.90 -41.96
C ALA A 166 17.64 -4.33 -40.68
N GLY A 167 16.45 -3.71 -40.79
CA GLY A 167 15.75 -3.13 -39.66
C GLY A 167 14.23 -3.20 -39.78
N VAL A 168 13.56 -3.44 -38.67
CA VAL A 168 12.11 -3.26 -38.49
C VAL A 168 11.89 -2.28 -37.36
N ASN A 169 11.04 -1.28 -37.55
CA ASN A 169 10.74 -0.24 -36.56
C ASN A 169 9.23 -0.03 -36.42
N LEU A 170 8.76 0.14 -35.19
CA LEU A 170 7.43 0.66 -34.91
C LEU A 170 7.43 2.18 -35.03
N VAL A 171 6.46 2.72 -35.76
CA VAL A 171 6.32 4.14 -36.07
C VAL A 171 5.02 4.66 -35.47
N GLY A 172 5.07 5.87 -34.90
CA GLY A 172 3.87 6.64 -34.54
C GLY A 172 3.12 6.17 -33.29
N VAL A 173 3.65 5.20 -32.54
CA VAL A 173 3.07 4.78 -31.25
C VAL A 173 3.78 5.54 -30.12
N GLY A 174 3.07 6.48 -29.51
CA GLY A 174 3.59 7.24 -28.37
C GLY A 174 3.95 6.31 -27.21
N GLY A 175 5.10 6.56 -26.58
CA GLY A 175 5.58 5.79 -25.42
C GLY A 175 6.15 4.41 -25.74
N VAL A 176 6.11 3.93 -26.99
CA VAL A 176 6.62 2.59 -27.33
C VAL A 176 7.56 2.67 -28.52
N ALA A 177 8.79 2.18 -28.35
CA ALA A 177 9.69 1.88 -29.44
C ALA A 177 9.89 0.37 -29.51
N LEU A 178 9.59 -0.22 -30.66
CA LEU A 178 9.92 -1.60 -30.97
C LEU A 178 10.83 -1.58 -32.18
N SER A 179 12.00 -2.19 -32.06
CA SER A 179 12.92 -2.39 -33.16
C SER A 179 13.41 -3.83 -33.22
N ALA A 180 13.69 -4.30 -34.42
CA ALA A 180 14.38 -5.57 -34.63
C ALA A 180 15.44 -5.40 -35.72
N SER A 181 16.56 -6.09 -35.58
CA SER A 181 17.67 -6.08 -36.52
C SER A 181 18.02 -7.50 -36.95
N ASN A 182 18.63 -7.64 -38.14
CA ASN A 182 19.04 -8.94 -38.70
C ASN A 182 17.90 -9.97 -38.74
N VAL A 183 16.72 -9.52 -39.14
CA VAL A 183 15.53 -10.36 -39.23
C VAL A 183 15.67 -11.29 -40.43
N LYS A 184 15.63 -12.61 -40.21
CA LYS A 184 15.69 -13.65 -41.25
C LYS A 184 14.39 -14.43 -41.29
N ILE A 185 13.84 -14.63 -42.48
CA ILE A 185 12.63 -15.43 -42.71
C ILE A 185 12.98 -16.59 -43.64
N LYS A 186 12.61 -17.80 -43.23
CA LYS A 186 12.81 -19.03 -44.01
C LYS A 186 11.46 -19.72 -44.19
N VAL A 187 11.06 -19.97 -45.43
CA VAL A 187 9.88 -20.80 -45.76
C VAL A 187 10.31 -21.87 -46.74
N ASN A 188 9.99 -23.14 -46.50
CA ASN A 188 10.18 -24.21 -47.46
C ASN A 188 9.00 -25.20 -47.36
N GLN A 189 8.15 -25.27 -48.38
CA GLN A 189 6.92 -26.07 -48.35
C GLN A 189 6.64 -26.72 -49.70
N GLY A 190 6.06 -27.93 -49.66
CA GLY A 190 5.57 -28.65 -50.83
C GLY A 190 4.04 -28.80 -50.83
N ARG A 191 3.43 -28.86 -52.01
CA ARG A 191 2.01 -29.18 -52.22
C ARG A 191 1.84 -30.04 -53.48
N SER A 192 0.84 -30.91 -53.48
CA SER A 192 0.44 -31.68 -54.67
C SER A 192 -0.93 -31.25 -55.17
N GLY A 193 -1.11 -31.32 -56.50
CA GLY A 193 -2.41 -31.17 -57.11
C GLY A 193 -3.36 -32.30 -56.72
N ALA A 194 -4.66 -32.00 -56.65
CA ALA A 194 -5.74 -32.98 -56.50
C ALA A 194 -6.55 -33.05 -57.80
N THR A 195 -7.00 -34.23 -58.19
CA THR A 195 -7.81 -34.45 -59.41
C THR A 195 -9.13 -33.67 -59.40
N THR A 196 -9.70 -33.46 -58.22
CA THR A 196 -10.84 -32.57 -57.91
C THR A 196 -10.82 -32.29 -56.39
N GLY A 197 -10.53 -31.05 -55.97
CA GLY A 197 -10.56 -30.65 -54.55
C GLY A 197 -9.41 -29.73 -54.10
N PRO A 198 -9.35 -29.38 -52.79
CA PRO A 198 -8.28 -28.57 -52.21
C PRO A 198 -6.90 -29.24 -52.35
N GLN A 199 -5.86 -28.45 -52.62
CA GLN A 199 -4.48 -28.92 -52.70
C GLN A 199 -4.04 -29.60 -51.39
N THR A 200 -3.29 -30.69 -51.47
CA THR A 200 -2.74 -31.39 -50.29
C THR A 200 -1.32 -30.92 -50.01
N VAL A 201 -1.02 -30.62 -48.74
CA VAL A 201 0.35 -30.27 -48.30
C VAL A 201 1.20 -31.53 -48.36
N LEU A 202 2.38 -31.44 -48.99
CA LEU A 202 3.33 -32.54 -49.02
C LEU A 202 4.04 -32.64 -47.65
N PRO A 203 4.25 -33.87 -47.12
CA PRO A 203 4.88 -34.05 -45.80
C PRO A 203 6.35 -33.60 -45.77
N ALA A 204 7.01 -33.56 -46.92
CA ALA A 204 8.40 -33.18 -47.07
C ALA A 204 8.53 -31.93 -47.93
N ALA A 205 9.52 -31.10 -47.61
CA ALA A 205 9.90 -29.95 -48.43
C ALA A 205 10.95 -30.34 -49.47
N PHE A 206 11.27 -29.39 -50.35
CA PHE A 206 12.29 -29.58 -51.38
C PHE A 206 13.69 -29.47 -50.77
N ASP A 207 14.56 -30.40 -51.13
CA ASP A 207 15.97 -30.38 -50.72
C ASP A 207 16.83 -29.62 -51.74
N PHE A 208 17.17 -28.39 -51.40
CA PHE A 208 18.02 -27.51 -52.21
C PHE A 208 19.52 -27.82 -52.07
N THR A 209 19.92 -28.64 -51.09
CA THR A 209 21.34 -28.87 -50.80
C THR A 209 22.00 -29.81 -51.81
N GLU A 210 21.23 -30.74 -52.36
CA GLU A 210 21.69 -31.82 -53.24
C GLU A 210 21.41 -31.59 -54.74
N VAL A 211 20.76 -30.49 -55.12
CA VAL A 211 20.40 -30.20 -56.51
C VAL A 211 21.66 -30.05 -57.39
N THR A 212 21.70 -30.78 -58.50
CA THR A 212 22.73 -30.68 -59.53
C THR A 212 22.27 -29.76 -60.68
N GLY A 213 23.15 -28.93 -61.23
CA GLY A 213 22.81 -28.03 -62.35
C GLY A 213 22.42 -26.60 -61.97
N LEU A 214 22.66 -26.17 -60.72
CA LEU A 214 22.46 -24.78 -60.26
C LEU A 214 23.44 -23.76 -60.90
N SER A 215 24.31 -24.19 -61.81
CA SER A 215 25.15 -23.33 -62.66
C SER A 215 25.02 -23.83 -64.09
N PRO A 216 24.57 -23.00 -65.06
CA PRO A 216 24.79 -23.28 -66.47
C PRO A 216 26.31 -23.31 -66.73
N GLY A 217 26.73 -24.10 -67.70
CA GLY A 217 28.14 -24.36 -67.97
C GLY A 217 28.99 -23.10 -68.21
N THR A 218 30.28 -23.24 -67.89
CA THR A 218 31.41 -22.30 -67.98
C THR A 218 31.48 -21.15 -66.96
N PRO A 219 32.66 -20.91 -66.34
CA PRO A 219 32.84 -19.96 -65.24
C PRO A 219 33.02 -18.55 -65.79
N THR A 220 31.92 -17.87 -66.08
CA THR A 220 31.90 -16.40 -66.19
C THR A 220 30.71 -15.84 -65.44
N SER A 221 30.98 -15.21 -64.29
CA SER A 221 30.18 -14.28 -63.45
C SER A 221 28.66 -14.45 -63.21
N GLU A 222 27.95 -15.43 -63.74
CA GLU A 222 26.48 -15.60 -63.54
C GLU A 222 26.15 -16.80 -62.62
N SER A 223 26.65 -16.78 -61.38
CA SER A 223 26.62 -17.93 -60.44
C SER A 223 25.58 -17.82 -59.29
N ILE A 224 24.44 -17.17 -59.48
CA ILE A 224 23.55 -16.74 -58.38
C ILE A 224 22.17 -17.43 -58.30
N PHE A 225 21.74 -18.18 -59.32
CA PHE A 225 20.40 -18.75 -59.38
C PHE A 225 20.19 -19.88 -58.35
N LEU A 226 19.18 -19.75 -57.48
CA LEU A 226 18.86 -20.62 -56.33
C LEU A 226 19.98 -20.89 -55.31
N LYS A 227 21.20 -20.35 -55.50
CA LYS A 227 22.37 -20.61 -54.65
C LYS A 227 22.11 -20.28 -53.18
N ILE A 228 21.35 -19.21 -52.92
CA ILE A 228 21.02 -18.78 -51.56
C ILE A 228 20.31 -19.87 -50.76
N PHE A 229 19.40 -20.64 -51.36
CA PHE A 229 18.69 -21.72 -50.66
C PHE A 229 19.61 -22.87 -50.30
N LYS A 230 20.60 -23.16 -51.16
CA LYS A 230 21.66 -24.13 -50.87
C LYS A 230 22.57 -23.66 -49.75
N ASP A 231 23.06 -22.42 -49.82
CA ASP A 231 23.93 -21.83 -48.81
C ASP A 231 23.23 -21.75 -47.44
N GLN A 232 21.93 -21.47 -47.43
CA GLN A 232 21.10 -21.41 -46.24
C GLN A 232 20.58 -22.77 -45.76
N GLY A 233 20.94 -23.87 -46.44
CA GLY A 233 20.66 -25.23 -46.02
C GLY A 233 19.19 -25.66 -46.10
N PHE A 234 18.41 -25.17 -47.07
CA PHE A 234 17.00 -25.51 -47.21
C PHE A 234 16.82 -26.99 -47.59
N LYS A 235 16.38 -27.81 -46.63
CA LYS A 235 16.07 -29.24 -46.85
C LYS A 235 14.81 -29.74 -46.15
N ASP A 236 14.47 -29.16 -45.00
CA ASP A 236 13.31 -29.54 -44.20
C ASP A 236 12.13 -28.59 -44.45
N THR A 237 10.92 -29.01 -44.06
CA THR A 237 9.76 -28.10 -44.05
C THR A 237 9.94 -27.07 -42.96
N VAL A 238 10.20 -25.83 -43.37
CA VAL A 238 10.50 -24.73 -42.45
C VAL A 238 9.50 -23.59 -42.69
N ILE A 239 8.97 -23.04 -41.60
CA ILE A 239 8.48 -21.66 -41.54
C ILE A 239 9.12 -21.09 -40.28
N GLY A 240 10.25 -20.42 -40.46
CA GLY A 240 11.08 -19.90 -39.41
C GLY A 240 11.24 -18.40 -39.55
N PHE A 241 11.29 -17.73 -38.41
CA PHE A 241 11.75 -16.36 -38.28
C PHE A 241 12.94 -16.40 -37.31
N GLU A 242 13.90 -15.51 -37.48
CA GLU A 242 15.03 -15.31 -36.57
C GLU A 242 15.31 -13.81 -36.51
N ALA A 243 15.58 -13.27 -35.33
CA ALA A 243 16.06 -11.91 -35.12
C ALA A 243 17.19 -11.99 -34.09
N ILE A 244 18.42 -12.04 -34.57
CA ILE A 244 19.61 -12.31 -33.76
C ILE A 244 20.58 -11.13 -33.89
N GLY A 245 20.95 -10.58 -32.75
CA GLY A 245 21.85 -9.46 -32.62
C GLY A 245 23.26 -9.72 -33.14
N THR A 246 24.02 -8.65 -33.31
CA THR A 246 25.48 -8.73 -33.55
C THR A 246 26.22 -8.50 -32.24
N THR A 247 27.56 -8.55 -32.26
CA THR A 247 28.38 -8.10 -31.11
C THR A 247 28.15 -6.63 -30.70
N ALA A 248 27.38 -5.85 -31.48
CA ALA A 248 27.05 -4.44 -31.21
C ALA A 248 25.60 -4.18 -30.72
N GLY A 249 24.72 -5.18 -30.60
CA GLY A 249 23.33 -4.99 -30.13
C GLY A 249 22.44 -6.22 -30.28
N THR A 250 21.27 -6.25 -29.62
CA THR A 250 20.34 -7.40 -29.61
C THR A 250 19.47 -7.49 -30.86
N GLY A 251 18.95 -8.69 -31.16
CA GLY A 251 18.11 -8.93 -32.35
C GLY A 251 16.74 -8.26 -32.30
N VAL A 252 16.17 -8.10 -31.11
CA VAL A 252 14.93 -7.36 -30.83
C VAL A 252 15.16 -6.45 -29.64
N SER A 253 14.58 -5.24 -29.69
CA SER A 253 14.53 -4.27 -28.60
C SER A 253 13.13 -3.68 -28.50
N LEU A 254 12.48 -3.89 -27.36
CA LEU A 254 11.22 -3.29 -26.96
C LEU A 254 11.49 -2.33 -25.82
N LEU A 255 11.20 -1.06 -26.04
CA LEU A 255 11.34 0.02 -25.09
C LEU A 255 9.96 0.63 -24.85
N VAL A 256 9.59 0.78 -23.59
CA VAL A 256 8.29 1.30 -23.18
C VAL A 256 8.49 2.40 -22.15
N ASN A 257 7.84 3.52 -22.40
CA ASN A 257 7.54 4.56 -21.43
C ASN A 257 6.05 4.52 -21.13
N LEU A 258 5.71 4.77 -19.88
CA LEU A 258 4.32 4.97 -19.47
C LEU A 258 3.82 6.39 -19.81
N SER A 259 4.75 7.31 -20.13
CA SER A 259 4.45 8.59 -20.78
C SER A 259 4.22 8.43 -22.28
N ALA A 260 3.62 9.44 -22.93
CA ALA A 260 3.46 9.45 -24.38
C ALA A 260 4.78 9.63 -25.15
N THR A 261 5.89 9.92 -24.45
CA THR A 261 7.19 10.17 -25.06
C THR A 261 7.85 8.85 -25.42
N THR A 262 8.00 8.60 -26.72
CA THR A 262 8.67 7.39 -27.23
C THR A 262 10.15 7.37 -26.81
N PRO A 263 10.61 6.31 -26.12
CA PRO A 263 12.00 6.21 -25.67
C PRO A 263 12.97 6.03 -26.85
N THR A 264 14.14 6.67 -26.76
CA THR A 264 15.21 6.58 -27.77
C THR A 264 16.31 5.58 -27.42
N SER A 265 16.39 5.16 -26.16
CA SER A 265 17.37 4.20 -25.67
C SER A 265 16.82 3.42 -24.47
N ALA A 266 17.48 2.32 -24.11
CA ALA A 266 17.10 1.52 -22.93
C ALA A 266 17.21 2.29 -21.61
N THR A 267 18.10 3.28 -21.52
CA THR A 267 18.25 4.13 -20.33
C THR A 267 17.13 5.15 -20.19
N ASP A 268 16.53 5.56 -21.31
CA ASP A 268 15.41 6.51 -21.35
C ASP A 268 14.06 5.82 -21.13
N ALA A 269 14.03 4.48 -21.13
CA ALA A 269 12.83 3.69 -21.03
C ALA A 269 12.42 3.45 -19.55
N ASP A 270 11.13 3.43 -19.27
CA ASP A 270 10.58 2.88 -18.02
C ASP A 270 10.79 1.37 -17.97
N PHE A 271 10.61 0.71 -19.11
CA PHE A 271 10.89 -0.70 -19.30
C PHE A 271 11.63 -0.91 -20.62
N ALA A 272 12.78 -1.57 -20.55
CA ALA A 272 13.46 -2.08 -21.74
C ALA A 272 13.49 -3.60 -21.69
N LEU A 273 13.23 -4.24 -22.83
CA LEU A 273 13.40 -5.66 -23.06
C LEU A 273 14.18 -5.85 -24.36
N GLN A 274 15.35 -6.46 -24.25
CA GLN A 274 16.24 -6.70 -25.37
C GLN A 274 16.54 -8.19 -25.42
N ALA A 275 16.47 -8.81 -26.59
CA ALA A 275 16.60 -10.26 -26.74
C ALA A 275 17.00 -10.67 -28.16
N ASP A 276 17.59 -11.84 -28.30
CA ASP A 276 17.65 -12.57 -29.57
C ASP A 276 16.47 -13.54 -29.63
N ILE A 277 15.69 -13.52 -30.70
CA ILE A 277 14.46 -14.32 -30.80
C ILE A 277 14.53 -15.24 -32.02
N THR A 278 14.13 -16.49 -31.82
CA THR A 278 13.89 -17.47 -32.89
C THR A 278 12.48 -18.03 -32.80
N PHE A 279 11.89 -18.33 -33.95
CA PHE A 279 10.49 -18.71 -34.07
C PHE A 279 10.41 -19.98 -34.91
N GLU A 280 9.66 -20.98 -34.45
CA GLU A 280 9.39 -22.18 -35.24
C GLU A 280 7.90 -22.50 -35.26
N ARG A 281 7.37 -22.81 -36.45
CA ARG A 281 6.06 -23.41 -36.63
C ARG A 281 6.19 -24.91 -36.38
N THR A 282 5.50 -25.43 -35.36
CA THR A 282 5.45 -26.86 -35.06
C THR A 282 4.04 -27.41 -35.30
N THR A 283 3.94 -28.70 -35.60
CA THR A 283 2.67 -29.41 -35.66
C THR A 283 2.55 -30.27 -34.41
N LEU A 284 1.54 -29.96 -33.60
CA LEU A 284 1.21 -30.67 -32.39
C LEU A 284 0.79 -32.11 -32.71
N ARG A 285 0.90 -33.03 -31.74
CA ARG A 285 0.44 -34.43 -31.85
C ARG A 285 -1.06 -34.57 -32.20
N SER A 286 -1.84 -33.49 -32.04
CA SER A 286 -3.25 -33.37 -32.41
C SER A 286 -3.50 -32.95 -33.87
N GLY A 287 -2.45 -32.75 -34.66
CA GLY A 287 -2.55 -32.25 -36.06
C GLY A 287 -2.74 -30.73 -36.18
N GLN A 288 -2.86 -30.01 -35.06
CA GLN A 288 -2.91 -28.54 -35.06
C GLN A 288 -1.52 -27.92 -35.20
N ILE A 289 -1.47 -26.77 -35.85
CA ILE A 289 -0.26 -25.95 -35.99
C ILE A 289 -0.14 -25.01 -34.79
N ALA A 290 1.05 -24.94 -34.19
CA ALA A 290 1.41 -24.00 -33.12
C ALA A 290 2.70 -23.24 -33.47
N THR A 291 2.87 -22.06 -32.87
CA THR A 291 4.08 -21.22 -33.00
C THR A 291 4.83 -21.23 -31.68
N LYS A 292 6.10 -21.62 -31.70
CA LYS A 292 7.02 -21.56 -30.55
C LYS A 292 7.99 -20.41 -30.75
N ILE A 293 8.16 -19.58 -29.72
CA ILE A 293 9.10 -18.45 -29.68
C ILE A 293 10.13 -18.77 -28.61
N SER A 294 11.42 -18.78 -28.98
CA SER A 294 12.55 -18.97 -28.07
C SER A 294 13.37 -17.70 -28.03
N ALA A 295 13.64 -17.19 -26.84
CA ALA A 295 14.45 -15.99 -26.63
C ALA A 295 15.77 -16.35 -25.92
N THR A 296 16.89 -15.82 -26.40
CA THR A 296 18.23 -15.94 -25.79
C THR A 296 18.82 -14.55 -25.59
N ASN A 297 19.83 -14.41 -24.72
CA ASN A 297 20.46 -13.11 -24.40
C ASN A 297 19.45 -12.03 -23.99
N VAL A 298 18.46 -12.41 -23.19
CA VAL A 298 17.42 -11.50 -22.72
C VAL A 298 18.01 -10.58 -21.63
N THR A 299 17.88 -9.27 -21.80
CA THR A 299 18.16 -8.27 -20.77
C THR A 299 16.94 -7.40 -20.57
N ALA A 300 16.53 -7.22 -19.32
CA ALA A 300 15.43 -6.33 -18.96
C ALA A 300 15.92 -5.25 -17.99
N SER A 301 15.37 -4.04 -18.07
CA SER A 301 15.66 -2.99 -17.09
C SER A 301 14.39 -2.24 -16.69
N PHE A 302 14.38 -1.77 -15.43
CA PHE A 302 13.32 -0.95 -14.87
C PHE A 302 13.95 0.33 -14.30
N GLY A 303 13.91 1.43 -15.06
CA GLY A 303 14.63 2.65 -14.69
C GLY A 303 16.11 2.38 -14.36
N ALA A 304 16.56 2.76 -13.16
CA ALA A 304 17.94 2.56 -12.70
C ALA A 304 18.29 1.11 -12.31
N VAL A 305 17.31 0.20 -12.17
CA VAL A 305 17.57 -1.18 -11.76
C VAL A 305 17.71 -2.06 -12.99
N ASN A 306 18.94 -2.51 -13.26
CA ASN A 306 19.26 -3.37 -14.39
C ASN A 306 19.16 -4.84 -14.01
N PHE A 307 18.46 -5.63 -14.83
CA PHE A 307 18.24 -7.05 -14.62
C PHE A 307 18.77 -7.83 -15.83
N ALA A 308 19.91 -8.48 -15.69
CA ALA A 308 20.28 -9.54 -16.63
C ALA A 308 19.38 -10.74 -16.36
N ALA A 309 18.52 -11.08 -17.32
CA ALA A 309 17.40 -12.00 -17.15
C ALA A 309 17.43 -13.06 -18.24
N THR A 310 18.02 -14.24 -18.01
CA THR A 310 17.91 -15.33 -18.99
C THR A 310 16.60 -16.09 -18.76
N GLY A 311 15.76 -16.22 -19.78
CA GLY A 311 14.40 -16.72 -19.58
C GLY A 311 13.63 -17.19 -20.81
N ASN A 312 12.59 -17.99 -20.57
CA ASN A 312 11.61 -18.40 -21.58
C ASN A 312 10.36 -17.52 -21.46
N ALA A 313 9.87 -16.97 -22.58
CA ALA A 313 8.74 -16.04 -22.60
C ALA A 313 7.47 -16.65 -23.22
N LEU A 314 6.32 -16.36 -22.61
CA LEU A 314 4.99 -16.51 -23.22
C LEU A 314 4.40 -15.10 -23.40
N ILE A 315 4.19 -14.68 -24.65
CA ILE A 315 3.69 -13.34 -24.98
C ILE A 315 2.40 -13.49 -25.78
N LEU A 316 1.34 -12.81 -25.33
CA LEU A 316 0.06 -12.63 -26.01
C LEU A 316 -0.08 -11.16 -26.42
N ILE A 317 -0.29 -10.89 -27.70
CA ILE A 317 -0.53 -9.54 -28.23
C ILE A 317 -1.95 -9.48 -28.80
N THR A 318 -2.73 -8.48 -28.40
CA THR A 318 -4.08 -8.22 -28.89
C THR A 318 -4.26 -6.73 -29.20
N PRO A 319 -5.32 -6.31 -29.91
CA PRO A 319 -5.65 -4.89 -30.06
C PRO A 319 -5.87 -4.16 -28.73
N ALA A 320 -6.16 -4.88 -27.64
CA ALA A 320 -6.34 -4.32 -26.31
C ALA A 320 -5.02 -4.15 -25.53
N GLY A 321 -3.90 -4.68 -26.04
CA GLY A 321 -2.59 -4.60 -25.38
C GLY A 321 -1.74 -5.87 -25.49
N ILE A 322 -0.57 -5.83 -24.83
CA ILE A 322 0.39 -6.91 -24.66
C ILE A 322 0.23 -7.51 -23.27
N SER A 323 0.20 -8.83 -23.18
CA SER A 323 0.16 -9.59 -21.94
C SER A 323 1.23 -10.67 -22.00
N ALA A 324 2.17 -10.70 -21.06
CA ALA A 324 3.29 -11.63 -21.10
C ALA A 324 3.67 -12.16 -19.72
N ASN A 325 4.21 -13.37 -19.70
CA ASN A 325 4.85 -13.99 -18.55
C ASN A 325 6.20 -14.57 -19.01
N ILE A 326 7.27 -14.19 -18.34
CA ILE A 326 8.64 -14.57 -18.65
C ILE A 326 9.27 -15.09 -17.37
N ASP A 327 9.60 -16.39 -17.32
CA ASP A 327 10.43 -16.90 -16.23
C ASP A 327 11.85 -16.44 -16.48
N VAL A 328 12.43 -15.69 -15.55
CA VAL A 328 13.78 -15.10 -15.66
C VAL A 328 14.62 -15.47 -14.45
N THR A 329 15.86 -15.89 -14.68
CA THR A 329 16.86 -15.92 -13.60
C THR A 329 17.53 -14.56 -13.56
N LEU A 330 17.33 -13.80 -12.48
CA LEU A 330 18.04 -12.54 -12.27
C LEU A 330 19.40 -12.84 -11.69
N SER A 331 20.47 -12.16 -12.09
CA SER A 331 21.70 -12.16 -11.27
C SER A 331 21.47 -11.35 -10.00
N ALA A 332 22.29 -11.53 -8.96
CA ALA A 332 22.24 -10.60 -7.82
C ALA A 332 22.51 -9.17 -8.35
N VAL A 333 21.65 -8.23 -7.98
CA VAL A 333 21.74 -6.83 -8.43
C VAL A 333 22.00 -5.96 -7.21
N SER A 334 22.97 -5.05 -7.33
CA SER A 334 23.15 -3.96 -6.37
C SER A 334 23.07 -2.61 -7.06
N PHE A 335 22.51 -1.63 -6.36
CA PHE A 335 22.36 -0.26 -6.85
C PHE A 335 22.43 0.72 -5.68
N THR A 336 22.62 2.01 -5.96
CA THR A 336 22.66 3.07 -4.94
C THR A 336 21.75 4.23 -5.33
N ASP A 337 21.17 4.89 -4.34
CA ASP A 337 20.45 6.17 -4.49
C ASP A 337 21.38 7.40 -4.33
N GLY A 338 22.69 7.17 -4.16
CA GLY A 338 23.71 8.18 -3.88
C GLY A 338 24.05 8.34 -2.39
N LYS A 339 23.22 7.83 -1.48
CA LYS A 339 23.41 7.83 -0.02
C LYS A 339 23.47 6.43 0.58
N ASN A 340 22.62 5.53 0.08
CA ASN A 340 22.41 4.17 0.56
C ASN A 340 22.64 3.17 -0.58
N THR A 341 22.96 1.94 -0.23
CA THR A 341 23.17 0.84 -1.17
C THR A 341 22.15 -0.25 -0.92
N PHE A 342 21.59 -0.75 -2.00
CA PHE A 342 20.56 -1.78 -2.02
C PHE A 342 21.11 -2.99 -2.77
N ALA A 343 20.83 -4.19 -2.27
CA ALA A 343 21.14 -5.42 -2.98
C ALA A 343 19.96 -6.39 -2.95
N LEU A 344 19.63 -6.93 -4.11
CA LEU A 344 18.66 -8.01 -4.28
C LEU A 344 19.43 -9.31 -4.58
N ALA A 345 19.24 -10.34 -3.76
CA ALA A 345 19.79 -11.67 -3.98
C ALA A 345 19.04 -12.43 -5.10
N SER A 346 19.57 -13.55 -5.58
CA SER A 346 19.00 -14.30 -6.71
C SER A 346 18.72 -15.76 -6.37
N PRO A 347 17.49 -16.25 -6.68
CA PRO A 347 17.38 -17.61 -7.16
C PRO A 347 16.64 -17.75 -8.51
N THR A 348 15.41 -17.24 -8.68
CA THR A 348 14.64 -17.25 -9.94
C THR A 348 13.39 -16.37 -9.78
N PHE A 349 12.97 -15.66 -10.83
CA PHE A 349 11.83 -14.73 -10.82
C PHE A 349 10.90 -14.93 -12.00
N ARG A 350 9.72 -14.34 -11.92
CA ARG A 350 8.77 -14.22 -13.01
C ARG A 350 8.49 -12.76 -13.30
N LEU A 351 8.75 -12.35 -14.54
CA LEU A 351 8.36 -11.05 -15.09
C LEU A 351 7.00 -11.18 -15.77
N GLU A 352 6.05 -10.34 -15.37
CA GLU A 352 4.71 -10.29 -15.90
C GLU A 352 4.44 -8.88 -16.46
N ILE A 353 3.91 -8.82 -17.67
CA ILE A 353 3.50 -7.58 -18.33
C ILE A 353 2.02 -7.71 -18.63
N ASN A 354 1.22 -6.72 -18.27
CA ASN A 354 -0.12 -6.57 -18.81
C ASN A 354 -0.36 -5.11 -19.19
N THR A 355 -0.64 -4.83 -20.46
CA THR A 355 -1.05 -3.48 -20.90
C THR A 355 -2.54 -3.42 -21.23
N ALA A 356 -3.25 -4.55 -21.12
CA ALA A 356 -4.70 -4.62 -21.25
C ALA A 356 -5.40 -4.28 -19.91
N THR A 357 -6.62 -3.76 -19.98
CA THR A 357 -7.43 -3.43 -18.79
C THR A 357 -8.25 -4.62 -18.27
N THR A 358 -8.26 -5.75 -18.99
CA THR A 358 -8.97 -6.98 -18.63
C THR A 358 -8.01 -8.06 -18.17
N SER A 359 -8.50 -9.01 -17.36
CA SER A 359 -7.72 -10.19 -16.96
C SER A 359 -7.47 -11.10 -18.16
N VAL A 360 -6.30 -11.74 -18.20
CA VAL A 360 -5.90 -12.68 -19.24
C VAL A 360 -5.77 -14.06 -18.63
N ASN A 361 -6.39 -15.08 -19.23
CA ASN A 361 -6.21 -16.47 -18.84
C ASN A 361 -6.18 -17.34 -20.11
N GLN A 362 -4.97 -17.67 -20.56
CA GLN A 362 -4.74 -18.31 -21.85
C GLN A 362 -3.72 -19.45 -21.72
N GLU A 363 -4.11 -20.67 -22.10
CA GLU A 363 -3.21 -21.82 -22.13
C GLU A 363 -2.38 -21.85 -23.43
N PHE A 364 -1.09 -22.18 -23.27
CA PHE A 364 -0.11 -22.39 -24.32
C PHE A 364 0.44 -23.82 -24.22
N LYS A 365 0.70 -24.47 -25.37
CA LYS A 365 1.51 -25.71 -25.40
C LYS A 365 2.98 -25.35 -25.49
N VAL A 366 3.81 -26.02 -24.69
CA VAL A 366 5.26 -25.80 -24.61
C VAL A 366 6.02 -27.12 -24.76
N ALA A 367 7.34 -27.05 -24.96
CA ALA A 367 8.21 -28.23 -24.90
C ALA A 367 8.12 -28.90 -23.51
N ALA A 368 8.32 -30.22 -23.46
CA ALA A 368 8.27 -30.97 -22.21
C ALA A 368 9.29 -30.40 -21.20
N TYR A 369 8.79 -29.89 -20.07
CA TYR A 369 9.61 -29.41 -18.97
C TYR A 369 9.18 -30.12 -17.68
N THR A 370 10.09 -30.26 -16.72
CA THR A 370 9.76 -30.80 -15.41
C THR A 370 9.42 -29.64 -14.50
N ASP A 371 8.21 -29.61 -13.92
CA ASP A 371 7.81 -28.56 -12.99
C ASP A 371 8.39 -28.77 -11.58
N SER A 372 8.10 -27.85 -10.66
CA SER A 372 8.55 -27.88 -9.27
C SER A 372 8.03 -29.08 -8.46
N SER A 373 7.04 -29.82 -8.97
CA SER A 373 6.52 -31.06 -8.36
C SER A 373 7.21 -32.32 -8.89
N GLY A 374 8.14 -32.18 -9.84
CA GLY A 374 8.81 -33.31 -10.49
C GLY A 374 8.01 -33.95 -11.63
N ALA A 375 6.86 -33.36 -12.01
CA ALA A 375 6.01 -33.84 -13.08
C ALA A 375 6.43 -33.25 -14.44
N THR A 376 6.44 -34.05 -15.49
CA THR A 376 6.68 -33.56 -16.86
C THR A 376 5.42 -32.90 -17.40
N GLN A 377 5.49 -31.59 -17.66
CA GLN A 377 4.42 -30.78 -18.19
C GLN A 377 4.67 -30.41 -19.66
N THR A 378 3.59 -30.29 -20.44
CA THR A 378 3.63 -29.91 -21.86
C THR A 378 2.75 -28.70 -22.20
N THR A 379 2.16 -28.09 -21.18
CA THR A 379 1.33 -26.87 -21.29
C THR A 379 1.74 -25.88 -20.21
N ARG A 380 1.52 -24.59 -20.48
CA ARG A 380 1.68 -23.48 -19.54
C ARG A 380 0.56 -22.49 -19.74
N THR A 381 0.02 -21.97 -18.65
CA THR A 381 -1.07 -20.99 -18.69
C THR A 381 -0.54 -19.58 -18.39
N LEU A 382 -0.81 -18.64 -19.28
CA LEU A 382 -0.67 -17.21 -19.06
C LEU A 382 -1.92 -16.73 -18.32
N SER A 383 -1.83 -16.61 -17.00
CA SER A 383 -2.91 -16.11 -16.15
C SER A 383 -2.46 -14.81 -15.48
N LEU A 384 -3.03 -13.68 -15.88
CA LEU A 384 -2.74 -12.35 -15.38
C LEU A 384 -4.02 -11.64 -14.90
N PRO A 385 -3.98 -10.92 -13.77
CA PRO A 385 -5.11 -10.11 -13.30
C PRO A 385 -5.41 -8.93 -14.25
N ALA A 386 -6.61 -8.35 -14.10
CA ALA A 386 -6.99 -7.13 -14.81
C ALA A 386 -6.17 -5.93 -14.31
N GLY A 387 -5.74 -5.05 -15.23
CA GLY A 387 -5.00 -3.83 -14.90
C GLY A 387 -3.67 -3.71 -15.65
N LYS A 388 -3.22 -2.46 -15.87
CA LYS A 388 -1.95 -2.19 -16.54
C LYS A 388 -0.80 -2.26 -15.53
N PHE A 389 0.16 -3.14 -15.73
CA PHE A 389 1.33 -3.26 -14.87
C PHE A 389 2.50 -3.95 -15.57
N VAL A 390 3.70 -3.72 -15.05
CA VAL A 390 4.86 -4.60 -15.19
C VAL A 390 5.28 -5.01 -13.79
N ARG A 391 5.38 -6.32 -13.54
CA ARG A 391 5.59 -6.88 -12.21
C ARG A 391 6.64 -7.97 -12.25
N ILE A 392 7.52 -7.98 -11.25
CA ILE A 392 8.42 -9.09 -10.97
C ILE A 392 7.93 -9.79 -9.69
N THR A 393 7.83 -11.11 -9.71
CA THR A 393 7.50 -11.93 -8.52
C THR A 393 8.56 -13.00 -8.31
N GLY A 394 8.99 -13.19 -7.06
CA GLY A 394 9.94 -14.23 -6.68
C GLY A 394 9.71 -14.71 -5.25
N GLU A 395 10.03 -15.99 -5.00
CA GLU A 395 10.01 -16.61 -3.67
C GLU A 395 11.42 -16.61 -3.07
N ASN A 396 11.53 -16.39 -1.76
CA ASN A 396 12.80 -16.32 -1.02
C ASN A 396 13.79 -15.29 -1.56
N LEU A 397 13.27 -14.15 -2.03
CA LEU A 397 14.12 -13.06 -2.47
C LEU A 397 14.78 -12.41 -1.26
N GLY A 398 16.11 -12.37 -1.26
CA GLY A 398 16.88 -11.58 -0.30
C GLY A 398 16.90 -10.11 -0.69
N LEU A 399 16.48 -9.20 0.19
CA LEU A 399 16.72 -7.76 0.07
C LEU A 399 17.66 -7.33 1.19
N LYS A 400 18.77 -6.69 0.83
CA LYS A 400 19.70 -6.05 1.75
C LYS A 400 19.71 -4.55 1.52
N ILE A 401 19.71 -3.78 2.60
CA ILE A 401 19.81 -2.32 2.57
C ILE A 401 20.90 -1.92 3.54
N ASP A 402 21.88 -1.19 3.03
CA ASP A 402 23.00 -0.62 3.78
C ASP A 402 22.90 0.91 3.71
N LEU A 403 22.44 1.49 4.81
CA LEU A 403 22.16 2.90 4.99
C LEU A 403 23.47 3.66 5.19
N GLY A 404 23.65 4.75 4.44
CA GLY A 404 24.89 5.54 4.45
C GLY A 404 26.05 4.94 3.65
N ASN A 405 25.91 3.72 3.09
CA ASN A 405 26.83 3.19 2.09
C ASN A 405 26.45 3.69 0.69
N SER A 406 27.29 4.52 0.07
CA SER A 406 27.06 5.06 -1.28
C SER A 406 27.87 4.36 -2.39
N THR A 407 28.51 3.23 -2.10
CA THR A 407 29.42 2.56 -3.03
C THR A 407 28.71 1.80 -4.16
N GLY A 408 27.41 1.51 -4.01
CA GLY A 408 26.64 0.71 -4.97
C GLY A 408 26.89 -0.80 -4.87
N THR A 409 27.66 -1.25 -3.88
CA THR A 409 27.92 -2.66 -3.58
C THR A 409 27.88 -2.94 -2.08
N ILE A 410 27.32 -4.09 -1.68
CA ILE A 410 27.37 -4.59 -0.29
C ILE A 410 28.38 -5.74 -0.25
N GLY A 411 29.56 -5.46 0.29
CA GLY A 411 30.67 -6.40 0.47
C GLY A 411 30.55 -7.25 1.74
N SER A 412 31.50 -8.15 1.95
CA SER A 412 31.49 -9.09 3.10
C SER A 412 31.77 -8.44 4.46
N SER A 413 32.32 -7.22 4.48
CA SER A 413 32.60 -6.45 5.70
C SER A 413 31.46 -5.53 6.09
N ASP A 414 30.49 -5.33 5.20
CA ASP A 414 29.41 -4.37 5.39
C ASP A 414 28.36 -4.95 6.34
N GLN A 415 27.71 -4.08 7.10
CA GLN A 415 26.71 -4.45 8.10
C GLN A 415 25.36 -3.81 7.74
N PRO A 416 24.69 -4.31 6.69
CA PRO A 416 23.41 -3.75 6.27
C PRO A 416 22.41 -3.70 7.42
N GLU A 417 21.72 -2.56 7.56
CA GLU A 417 20.72 -2.35 8.59
C GLU A 417 19.50 -3.23 8.39
N ILE A 418 19.23 -3.61 7.16
CA ILE A 418 18.10 -4.46 6.81
C ILE A 418 18.61 -5.62 5.97
N GLU A 419 18.32 -6.82 6.42
CA GLU A 419 18.50 -8.05 5.65
C GLU A 419 17.23 -8.86 5.73
N PHE A 420 16.43 -8.84 4.67
CA PHE A 420 15.17 -9.58 4.57
C PHE A 420 15.27 -10.70 3.56
N GLY A 421 14.55 -11.78 3.83
CA GLY A 421 14.21 -12.84 2.89
C GLY A 421 12.71 -13.11 2.96
N GLY A 422 12.08 -13.46 1.84
CA GLY A 422 10.65 -13.80 1.84
C GLY A 422 10.06 -13.78 0.44
N THR A 423 8.73 -13.75 0.36
CA THR A 423 8.05 -13.52 -0.92
C THR A 423 8.04 -12.02 -1.21
N ILE A 424 8.65 -11.63 -2.33
CA ILE A 424 8.76 -10.23 -2.74
C ILE A 424 8.16 -10.04 -4.12
N SER A 425 7.29 -9.04 -4.25
CA SER A 425 6.78 -8.55 -5.53
C SER A 425 7.28 -7.13 -5.77
N ILE A 426 7.80 -6.87 -6.96
CA ILE A 426 8.32 -5.56 -7.37
C ILE A 426 7.47 -5.03 -8.52
N ALA A 427 6.97 -3.81 -8.41
CA ALA A 427 6.22 -3.11 -9.45
C ALA A 427 6.74 -1.69 -9.62
N GLN A 428 6.80 -1.18 -10.86
CA GLN A 428 7.17 0.22 -11.10
C GLN A 428 5.95 1.02 -11.55
N ILE A 429 5.85 2.25 -11.04
CA ILE A 429 4.85 3.25 -11.43
C ILE A 429 5.59 4.51 -11.84
N THR A 430 5.23 5.06 -12.99
CA THR A 430 5.69 6.37 -13.45
C THR A 430 4.57 7.39 -13.26
N ASP A 431 4.84 8.43 -12.50
CA ASP A 431 3.97 9.58 -12.38
C ASP A 431 4.18 10.51 -13.58
N ILE A 432 3.11 10.73 -14.33
CA ILE A 432 3.10 11.52 -15.58
C ILE A 432 2.45 12.89 -15.40
N SER A 433 2.23 13.35 -14.15
CA SER A 433 1.64 14.66 -13.89
C SER A 433 2.45 15.82 -14.50
N ASP A 434 3.78 15.64 -14.62
CA ASP A 434 4.67 16.48 -15.43
C ASP A 434 5.26 15.64 -16.57
N PRO A 435 4.70 15.71 -17.79
CA PRO A 435 5.20 14.96 -18.94
C PRO A 435 6.64 15.26 -19.35
N ALA A 436 7.20 16.41 -18.93
CA ALA A 436 8.58 16.78 -19.22
C ALA A 436 9.58 16.16 -18.22
N ASN A 437 9.13 15.78 -17.01
CA ASN A 437 9.94 15.21 -15.94
C ASN A 437 9.17 14.07 -15.24
N PRO A 438 8.97 12.91 -15.89
CA PRO A 438 8.27 11.79 -15.30
C PRO A 438 9.00 11.28 -14.05
N LYS A 439 8.29 11.16 -12.93
CA LYS A 439 8.86 10.68 -11.66
C LYS A 439 8.62 9.19 -11.51
N LYS A 440 9.67 8.40 -11.30
CA LYS A 440 9.56 6.94 -11.21
C LYS A 440 9.51 6.50 -9.75
N ARG A 441 8.66 5.53 -9.45
CA ARG A 441 8.56 4.92 -8.12
C ARG A 441 8.51 3.41 -8.27
N THR A 442 9.36 2.72 -7.54
CA THR A 442 9.41 1.25 -7.51
C THR A 442 8.87 0.75 -6.18
N ILE A 443 7.83 -0.06 -6.22
CA ILE A 443 7.13 -0.59 -5.07
C ILE A 443 7.59 -2.02 -4.83
N PHE A 444 8.08 -2.29 -3.63
CA PHE A 444 8.39 -3.60 -3.11
C PHE A 444 7.29 -4.00 -2.13
N ALA A 445 6.66 -5.13 -2.40
CA ALA A 445 5.61 -5.72 -1.59
C ALA A 445 6.14 -7.01 -0.97
N PHE A 446 5.93 -7.19 0.33
CA PHE A 446 6.53 -8.28 1.09
C PHE A 446 5.48 -9.09 1.84
N THR A 447 5.63 -10.41 1.85
CA THR A 447 4.90 -11.32 2.75
C THR A 447 5.78 -12.47 3.20
N GLY A 448 5.54 -12.96 4.43
CA GLY A 448 6.32 -14.06 5.02
C GLY A 448 7.79 -13.70 5.19
N VAL A 449 8.08 -12.43 5.51
CA VAL A 449 9.46 -11.95 5.64
C VAL A 449 10.11 -12.53 6.90
N PHE A 450 11.34 -12.99 6.74
CA PHE A 450 12.28 -13.32 7.80
C PHE A 450 13.57 -12.54 7.60
N GLY A 451 14.32 -12.27 8.67
CA GLY A 451 15.55 -11.49 8.51
C GLY A 451 16.04 -10.82 9.78
N THR A 452 16.78 -9.73 9.60
CA THR A 452 17.26 -8.89 10.69
C THR A 452 17.09 -7.41 10.38
N TYR A 453 16.80 -6.63 11.43
CA TYR A 453 16.93 -5.18 11.45
C TYR A 453 17.98 -4.78 12.48
N ARG A 454 18.93 -3.91 12.12
CA ARG A 454 19.90 -3.30 13.03
C ARG A 454 19.54 -1.84 13.23
N ASP A 455 19.28 -1.47 14.48
CA ASP A 455 19.18 -0.08 14.89
C ASP A 455 20.60 0.44 15.15
N THR A 456 21.08 1.34 14.30
CA THR A 456 22.43 1.91 14.41
C THR A 456 22.55 2.98 15.51
N VAL A 457 21.44 3.54 15.98
CA VAL A 457 21.42 4.50 17.09
C VAL A 457 21.55 3.79 18.42
N ALA A 458 20.74 2.74 18.62
CA ALA A 458 20.81 1.90 19.83
C ALA A 458 21.94 0.84 19.77
N ASN A 459 22.49 0.59 18.57
CA ASN A 459 23.42 -0.49 18.27
C ASN A 459 22.88 -1.88 18.64
N GLU A 460 21.58 -2.09 18.38
CA GLU A 460 20.86 -3.32 18.65
C GLU A 460 20.52 -4.06 17.35
N VAL A 461 20.34 -5.38 17.44
CA VAL A 461 19.94 -6.22 16.31
C VAL A 461 18.70 -7.00 16.70
N PHE A 462 17.66 -6.85 15.88
CA PHE A 462 16.38 -7.52 16.00
C PHE A 462 16.28 -8.58 14.91
N SER A 463 16.03 -9.82 15.31
CA SER A 463 15.55 -10.86 14.39
C SER A 463 14.09 -10.57 14.03
N LEU A 464 13.74 -10.72 12.76
CA LEU A 464 12.40 -10.48 12.24
C LEU A 464 11.83 -11.76 11.64
N LYS A 465 10.53 -11.97 11.82
CA LYS A 465 9.76 -13.05 11.18
C LYS A 465 8.32 -12.60 10.89
N ASP A 466 7.62 -13.41 10.10
CA ASP A 466 6.21 -13.24 9.73
C ASP A 466 5.88 -11.85 9.14
N GLY A 467 6.88 -11.20 8.55
CA GLY A 467 6.74 -9.81 8.13
C GLY A 467 5.89 -9.64 6.88
N LYS A 468 5.08 -8.58 6.86
CA LYS A 468 4.24 -8.16 5.73
C LYS A 468 4.22 -6.64 5.62
N GLY A 469 4.30 -6.12 4.40
CA GLY A 469 4.35 -4.67 4.23
C GLY A 469 4.78 -4.21 2.85
N VAL A 470 5.07 -2.91 2.76
CA VAL A 470 5.43 -2.25 1.51
C VAL A 470 6.60 -1.30 1.72
N ILE A 471 7.52 -1.26 0.76
CA ILE A 471 8.56 -0.24 0.61
C ILE A 471 8.40 0.40 -0.77
N ILE A 472 8.47 1.72 -0.85
CA ILE A 472 8.44 2.51 -2.08
C ILE A 472 9.82 3.15 -2.25
N TYR A 473 10.52 2.80 -3.31
CA TYR A 473 11.72 3.49 -3.76
C TYR A 473 11.35 4.63 -4.71
N TYR A 474 11.73 5.84 -4.35
CA TYR A 474 11.54 7.02 -5.18
C TYR A 474 12.81 7.31 -5.98
N ASP A 475 12.64 7.48 -7.29
CA ASP A 475 13.67 7.89 -8.24
C ASP A 475 13.16 9.11 -9.01
N ASP A 476 13.39 10.30 -8.43
CA ASP A 476 13.01 11.60 -8.98
C ASP A 476 14.14 12.17 -9.88
N GLY A 477 15.08 11.33 -10.33
CA GLY A 477 16.19 11.74 -11.19
C GLY A 477 17.27 12.54 -10.47
N THR A 478 17.57 13.77 -10.93
CA THR A 478 18.72 14.58 -10.47
C THR A 478 18.54 15.23 -9.10
N ALA A 479 17.34 15.17 -8.51
CA ALA A 479 17.06 15.68 -7.18
C ALA A 479 17.44 14.66 -6.08
N ALA A 480 18.75 14.40 -5.92
CA ALA A 480 19.28 13.39 -5.00
C ALA A 480 18.69 13.37 -3.56
N PRO A 481 18.34 14.50 -2.90
CA PRO A 481 17.73 14.47 -1.56
C PRO A 481 16.32 13.85 -1.54
N GLN A 482 15.64 13.86 -2.68
CA GLN A 482 14.33 13.24 -2.85
C GLN A 482 14.44 11.79 -3.35
N ASN A 483 15.62 11.22 -3.56
CA ASN A 483 15.71 9.80 -3.86
C ASN A 483 15.78 9.00 -2.54
N GLY A 484 15.37 7.73 -2.57
CA GLY A 484 15.44 6.84 -1.40
C GLY A 484 14.15 6.06 -1.14
N LEU A 485 14.09 5.39 0.02
CA LEU A 485 13.00 4.49 0.39
C LEU A 485 12.00 5.16 1.32
N ALA A 486 10.74 4.78 1.21
CA ALA A 486 9.71 4.98 2.21
C ALA A 486 8.89 3.70 2.35
N GLY A 487 8.86 3.09 3.53
CA GLY A 487 8.20 1.81 3.74
C GLY A 487 7.69 1.61 5.16
N GLN A 488 6.68 0.75 5.25
CA GLN A 488 6.07 0.31 6.49
C GLN A 488 5.87 -1.20 6.43
N ILE A 489 6.41 -1.89 7.44
CA ILE A 489 6.45 -3.36 7.48
C ILE A 489 6.03 -3.81 8.86
N GLU A 490 4.89 -4.50 8.95
CA GLU A 490 4.50 -5.21 10.16
C GLU A 490 5.34 -6.48 10.27
N VAL A 491 5.94 -6.72 11.43
CA VAL A 491 6.88 -7.80 11.67
C VAL A 491 6.70 -8.33 13.09
N THR A 492 6.97 -9.60 13.31
CA THR A 492 7.28 -10.10 14.65
C THR A 492 8.78 -10.00 14.86
N ALA A 493 9.20 -9.27 15.89
CA ALA A 493 10.60 -8.97 16.16
C ALA A 493 11.03 -9.53 17.52
N GLN A 494 12.31 -9.91 17.62
CA GLN A 494 12.95 -10.32 18.86
C GLN A 494 14.43 -9.90 18.86
N GLY A 495 14.87 -9.24 19.92
CA GLY A 495 16.26 -8.81 20.12
C GLY A 495 16.36 -7.52 20.94
N GLY A 496 17.58 -7.07 21.23
CA GLY A 496 17.84 -5.82 21.96
C GLY A 496 17.40 -5.82 23.44
N ALA A 497 17.22 -4.62 23.99
CA ALA A 497 16.62 -4.35 25.29
C ALA A 497 15.18 -3.80 25.13
N GLY A 498 14.44 -3.69 26.24
CA GLY A 498 13.07 -3.16 26.22
C GLY A 498 12.04 -4.14 25.68
N ASP A 499 11.05 -3.63 24.96
CA ASP A 499 9.82 -4.36 24.66
C ASP A 499 9.97 -5.51 23.64
N PHE A 500 11.07 -5.55 22.89
CA PHE A 500 11.42 -6.63 21.97
C PHE A 500 12.47 -7.61 22.54
N ALA A 501 12.85 -7.47 23.82
CA ALA A 501 13.74 -8.44 24.49
C ALA A 501 13.13 -9.86 24.49
N ALA A 502 11.81 -9.95 24.52
CA ALA A 502 11.04 -11.12 24.15
C ALA A 502 10.36 -10.91 22.78
N GLU A 503 9.89 -11.99 22.16
CA GLU A 503 9.19 -11.90 20.88
C GLU A 503 7.92 -11.04 20.98
N ALA A 504 7.82 -10.00 20.14
CA ALA A 504 6.69 -9.09 20.10
C ALA A 504 6.39 -8.63 18.67
N THR A 505 5.12 -8.30 18.37
CA THR A 505 4.72 -7.76 17.07
C THR A 505 4.90 -6.25 17.02
N GLY A 506 5.59 -5.78 15.99
CA GLY A 506 5.87 -4.37 15.76
C GLY A 506 5.71 -3.98 14.29
N VAL A 507 5.91 -2.69 14.03
CA VAL A 507 5.95 -2.11 12.71
C VAL A 507 7.29 -1.40 12.56
N LEU A 508 8.04 -1.82 11.54
CA LEU A 508 9.25 -1.16 11.07
C LEU A 508 8.86 -0.10 10.04
N ARG A 509 9.13 1.17 10.36
CA ARG A 509 8.92 2.33 9.48
C ARG A 509 10.27 2.85 9.04
N ILE A 510 10.46 3.03 7.74
CA ILE A 510 11.72 3.48 7.13
C ILE A 510 11.39 4.57 6.12
N ASN A 511 11.98 5.75 6.23
CA ASN A 511 11.96 6.81 5.24
C ASN A 511 13.36 7.41 5.11
N THR A 512 14.11 7.01 4.10
CA THR A 512 15.46 7.54 3.84
C THR A 512 15.45 8.75 2.90
N THR A 513 14.27 9.25 2.55
CA THR A 513 14.10 10.43 1.70
C THR A 513 13.94 11.67 2.57
N THR A 514 14.19 12.85 2.02
CA THR A 514 13.84 14.11 2.70
C THR A 514 12.35 14.46 2.60
N ARG A 515 11.48 13.55 2.10
CA ARG A 515 10.05 13.82 2.01
C ARG A 515 9.41 13.69 3.38
N THR A 516 8.59 14.66 3.73
CA THR A 516 7.87 14.68 5.01
C THR A 516 6.37 14.45 4.87
N ASN A 517 5.83 14.31 3.65
CA ASN A 517 4.39 14.16 3.44
C ASN A 517 4.13 12.99 2.49
N ILE A 518 4.49 11.79 2.91
CA ILE A 518 4.22 10.57 2.14
C ILE A 518 2.88 10.04 2.62
N ASP A 519 1.93 9.87 1.72
CA ASP A 519 0.69 9.12 1.96
C ASP A 519 0.38 8.35 0.69
N GLN A 520 0.70 7.05 0.70
CA GLN A 520 0.56 6.18 -0.45
C GLN A 520 -0.23 4.95 -0.07
N SER A 521 -1.20 4.58 -0.89
CA SER A 521 -1.93 3.32 -0.78
C SER A 521 -1.47 2.38 -1.87
N VAL A 522 -1.09 1.17 -1.49
CA VAL A 522 -0.61 0.12 -2.40
C VAL A 522 -1.46 -1.11 -2.17
N SER A 523 -2.21 -1.53 -3.19
CA SER A 523 -3.00 -2.76 -3.15
C SER A 523 -2.16 -3.96 -3.61
N ILE A 524 -2.09 -5.01 -2.79
CA ILE A 524 -1.38 -6.26 -3.07
C ILE A 524 -2.33 -7.42 -2.75
N GLY A 525 -2.77 -8.15 -3.77
CA GLY A 525 -3.78 -9.19 -3.59
C GLY A 525 -5.12 -8.59 -3.14
N ASP A 526 -5.63 -9.07 -2.01
CA ASP A 526 -6.83 -8.61 -1.31
C ASP A 526 -6.54 -7.59 -0.19
N ALA A 527 -5.27 -7.29 0.08
CA ALA A 527 -4.85 -6.34 1.11
C ALA A 527 -4.46 -4.97 0.52
N VAL A 528 -4.77 -3.90 1.26
CA VAL A 528 -4.31 -2.54 0.96
C VAL A 528 -3.35 -2.10 2.06
N TYR A 529 -2.11 -1.81 1.68
CA TYR A 529 -1.09 -1.31 2.58
C TYR A 529 -0.97 0.19 2.39
N ARG A 530 -1.00 0.93 3.50
CA ARG A 530 -0.80 2.38 3.50
C ARG A 530 0.59 2.70 4.04
N VAL A 531 1.34 3.50 3.30
CA VAL A 531 2.65 4.03 3.70
C VAL A 531 2.47 5.50 4.00
N THR A 532 2.64 5.89 5.26
CA THR A 532 2.50 7.28 5.70
C THR A 532 3.71 7.80 6.45
N PHE A 533 4.21 8.96 6.05
CA PHE A 533 5.22 9.75 6.75
C PHE A 533 4.82 11.22 6.81
N GLY A 534 5.03 11.81 7.97
CA GLY A 534 4.58 13.13 8.37
C GLY A 534 5.67 14.19 8.56
N ALA A 535 5.23 15.40 8.90
CA ALA A 535 6.11 16.53 9.18
C ALA A 535 7.15 16.16 10.25
N GLY A 536 8.43 16.15 9.85
CA GLY A 536 9.56 15.76 10.71
C GLY A 536 10.04 14.31 10.55
N GLU A 537 9.37 13.49 9.74
CA GLU A 537 9.75 12.08 9.51
C GLU A 537 10.52 11.88 8.19
N GLY A 538 11.27 12.89 7.72
CA GLY A 538 12.28 12.71 6.67
C GLY A 538 13.58 12.18 7.29
N ASP A 539 14.27 11.26 6.63
CA ASP A 539 15.39 10.50 7.21
C ASP A 539 15.03 9.80 8.55
N PHE A 540 13.93 9.07 8.56
CA PHE A 540 13.33 8.42 9.72
C PHE A 540 13.43 6.90 9.64
N VAL A 541 13.92 6.23 10.69
CA VAL A 541 13.87 4.76 10.80
C VAL A 541 13.49 4.39 12.23
N GLN A 542 12.47 3.56 12.41
CA GLN A 542 12.00 3.13 13.72
C GLN A 542 11.31 1.76 13.68
N LEU A 543 11.59 0.91 14.66
CA LEU A 543 10.78 -0.26 15.01
C LEU A 543 9.94 0.06 16.26
N GLY A 544 8.61 0.01 16.15
CA GLY A 544 7.67 0.27 17.27
C GLY A 544 6.63 -0.85 17.44
N ILE A 545 6.02 -1.00 18.61
CA ILE A 545 5.03 -2.06 18.89
C ILE A 545 3.67 -1.72 18.28
N VAL A 546 2.96 -2.73 17.78
CA VAL A 546 1.70 -2.54 17.03
C VAL A 546 0.45 -2.66 17.89
N ASP A 547 0.43 -3.49 18.93
CA ASP A 547 -0.76 -3.68 19.77
C ASP A 547 -0.38 -4.12 21.19
N VAL A 548 -0.78 -3.35 22.20
CA VAL A 548 -0.71 -3.80 23.61
C VAL A 548 -2.13 -4.03 24.13
N THR A 549 -2.48 -5.30 24.37
CA THR A 549 -3.63 -5.63 25.23
C THR A 549 -3.18 -5.56 26.69
N LEU A 550 -3.52 -4.46 27.38
CA LEU A 550 -3.32 -4.35 28.83
C LEU A 550 -4.65 -4.60 29.53
N THR A 551 -4.69 -5.64 30.35
CA THR A 551 -5.86 -5.96 31.17
C THR A 551 -5.62 -5.50 32.60
N TYR A 552 -6.47 -4.60 33.10
CA TYR A 552 -6.51 -4.15 34.49
C TYR A 552 -7.83 -4.58 35.10
N ASP A 553 -7.94 -5.85 35.51
CA ASP A 553 -9.17 -6.39 36.11
C ASP A 553 -9.49 -5.73 37.46
N PRO A 554 -10.77 -5.49 37.79
CA PRO A 554 -12.00 -5.69 37.00
C PRO A 554 -12.39 -4.49 36.11
N TYR A 555 -11.49 -3.55 35.85
CA TYR A 555 -11.85 -2.19 35.42
C TYR A 555 -11.79 -1.95 33.91
N LEU A 556 -10.83 -2.52 33.17
CA LEU A 556 -10.71 -2.27 31.73
C LEU A 556 -9.78 -3.23 30.98
N THR A 557 -10.01 -3.36 29.68
CA THR A 557 -9.10 -3.91 28.67
C THR A 557 -8.70 -2.78 27.72
N ILE A 558 -7.40 -2.51 27.56
CA ILE A 558 -6.87 -1.51 26.62
C ILE A 558 -6.60 -2.20 25.29
N THR A 559 -7.06 -1.62 24.19
CA THR A 559 -6.68 -2.03 22.83
C THR A 559 -6.57 -0.76 21.98
N GLY A 560 -5.41 -0.52 21.36
CA GLY A 560 -5.13 0.69 20.58
C GLY A 560 -3.64 1.05 20.52
N SER A 561 -3.30 2.18 19.89
CA SER A 561 -1.92 2.65 19.76
C SER A 561 -1.44 3.29 21.05
N VAL A 562 -0.26 2.89 21.52
CA VAL A 562 0.36 3.39 22.76
C VAL A 562 1.81 3.81 22.53
N ASN A 563 2.25 4.84 23.26
CA ASN A 563 3.64 5.23 23.42
C ASN A 563 4.02 5.12 24.91
N THR A 564 5.26 4.74 25.19
CA THR A 564 5.81 4.80 26.54
C THR A 564 6.17 6.25 26.89
N LEU A 565 5.79 6.70 28.08
CA LEU A 565 6.15 8.03 28.58
C LEU A 565 7.60 8.05 29.08
N ASN A 566 8.38 9.01 28.62
CA ASN A 566 9.71 9.27 29.17
C ASN A 566 9.58 10.07 30.48
N LEU A 567 9.52 9.39 31.62
CA LEU A 567 9.37 10.02 32.92
C LEU A 567 10.56 10.91 33.35
N ASP A 568 11.69 10.86 32.63
CA ASP A 568 12.83 11.76 32.84
C ASP A 568 12.66 13.13 32.14
N ASP A 569 11.63 13.31 31.32
CA ASP A 569 11.31 14.60 30.69
C ASP A 569 10.97 15.66 31.77
N PRO A 570 11.63 16.84 31.75
CA PRO A 570 11.31 17.95 32.65
C PRO A 570 9.83 18.38 32.63
N LEU A 571 9.12 18.23 31.51
CA LEU A 571 7.68 18.53 31.39
C LEU A 571 6.79 17.53 32.13
N LEU A 572 7.30 16.33 32.41
CA LEU A 572 6.62 15.26 33.14
C LEU A 572 7.12 15.12 34.60
N ALA A 573 7.90 16.09 35.10
CA ALA A 573 8.53 16.05 36.41
C ALA A 573 7.54 15.81 37.58
N ASN A 574 6.29 16.23 37.44
CA ASN A 574 5.23 16.01 38.43
C ASN A 574 4.87 14.52 38.58
N PHE A 575 4.89 13.74 37.49
CA PHE A 575 4.65 12.29 37.55
C PHE A 575 5.78 11.57 38.30
N LYS A 576 7.03 11.92 37.97
CA LYS A 576 8.21 11.36 38.63
C LYS A 576 8.28 11.77 40.11
N SER A 577 7.95 13.02 40.43
CA SER A 577 7.90 13.52 41.81
C SER A 577 6.82 12.86 42.65
N ALA A 578 5.70 12.47 42.03
CA ALA A 578 4.66 11.67 42.67
C ALA A 578 5.09 10.20 42.92
N GLY A 579 6.19 9.75 42.31
CA GLY A 579 6.77 8.42 42.49
C GLY A 579 6.37 7.40 41.42
N ALA A 580 5.90 7.85 40.24
CA ALA A 580 5.59 6.95 39.13
C ALA A 580 6.87 6.22 38.66
N THR A 581 6.77 4.92 38.43
CA THR A 581 7.88 4.07 37.99
C THR A 581 7.87 3.81 36.49
N SER A 582 6.69 3.88 35.86
CA SER A 582 6.45 3.70 34.43
C SER A 582 5.17 4.44 34.04
N GLY A 583 5.03 4.76 32.76
CA GLY A 583 3.81 5.35 32.23
C GLY A 583 3.64 5.13 30.74
N ILE A 584 2.39 5.11 30.29
CA ILE A 584 2.01 5.01 28.88
C ILE A 584 1.01 6.10 28.53
N VAL A 585 1.06 6.55 27.29
CA VAL A 585 0.05 7.43 26.68
C VAL A 585 -0.50 6.75 25.44
N GLY A 586 -1.82 6.74 25.29
CA GLY A 586 -2.48 6.00 24.24
C GLY A 586 -3.58 6.77 23.56
N ARG A 587 -3.95 6.34 22.35
CA ARG A 587 -5.02 6.94 21.58
C ARG A 587 -5.82 5.88 20.82
N ASN A 588 -7.07 6.20 20.54
CA ASN A 588 -8.02 5.35 19.83
C ASN A 588 -8.31 4.07 20.62
N ILE A 589 -8.44 4.26 21.94
CA ILE A 589 -8.68 3.18 22.88
C ILE A 589 -10.18 3.06 23.12
N SER A 590 -10.67 1.83 23.13
CA SER A 590 -12.02 1.50 23.56
C SER A 590 -12.01 1.08 25.04
N ILE A 591 -12.82 1.73 25.87
CA ILE A 591 -13.06 1.35 27.27
C ILE A 591 -14.51 0.89 27.39
N PHE A 592 -14.72 -0.35 27.78
CA PHE A 592 -16.07 -0.89 28.01
C PHE A 592 -16.36 -1.03 29.50
N LEU A 593 -17.47 -0.46 29.95
CA LEU A 593 -18.00 -0.56 31.31
C LEU A 593 -19.38 -1.22 31.23
N GLY A 594 -19.48 -2.51 31.54
CA GLY A 594 -20.74 -3.24 31.45
C GLY A 594 -20.61 -4.73 31.69
N ASP A 595 -21.72 -5.44 31.48
CA ASP A 595 -21.73 -6.91 31.46
C ASP A 595 -21.25 -7.36 30.08
N LYS A 596 -20.04 -7.92 30.06
CA LYS A 596 -19.45 -8.46 28.83
C LYS A 596 -20.02 -9.86 28.64
N GLY A 597 -20.48 -10.14 27.43
CA GLY A 597 -21.07 -11.41 27.05
C GLY A 597 -20.23 -12.63 27.46
N ALA A 598 -20.88 -13.79 27.56
CA ALA A 598 -20.19 -15.04 27.87
C ALA A 598 -19.20 -15.44 26.76
N ASP A 599 -19.42 -14.93 25.55
CA ASP A 599 -18.53 -15.05 24.41
C ASP A 599 -17.61 -13.82 24.31
N LEU A 600 -16.39 -13.92 24.85
CA LEU A 600 -15.42 -12.82 24.83
C LEU A 600 -14.94 -12.40 23.41
N GLN A 601 -15.32 -13.14 22.37
CA GLN A 601 -15.00 -12.86 20.96
C GLN A 601 -16.17 -12.21 20.18
N SER A 602 -17.36 -12.11 20.80
CA SER A 602 -18.56 -11.53 20.20
C SER A 602 -19.03 -10.33 21.02
N THR A 603 -19.45 -9.25 20.37
CA THR A 603 -20.04 -8.08 21.04
C THR A 603 -21.57 -8.09 21.01
N ALA A 604 -22.18 -9.20 20.57
CA ALA A 604 -23.61 -9.28 20.31
C ALA A 604 -24.47 -9.41 21.59
N ASP A 605 -23.87 -9.92 22.67
CA ASP A 605 -24.47 -10.07 24.01
C ASP A 605 -23.89 -9.09 25.04
N ASP A 606 -23.04 -8.16 24.61
CA ASP A 606 -22.49 -7.10 25.46
C ASP A 606 -23.56 -6.06 25.79
N VAL A 607 -23.75 -5.76 27.08
CA VAL A 607 -24.64 -4.70 27.53
C VAL A 607 -23.88 -3.74 28.44
N GLY A 608 -23.67 -2.50 27.99
CA GLY A 608 -22.85 -1.56 28.73
C GLY A 608 -22.58 -0.23 28.07
N LEU A 609 -21.73 0.56 28.72
CA LEU A 609 -21.20 1.82 28.22
C LEU A 609 -19.86 1.57 27.53
N LEU A 610 -19.76 1.95 26.26
CA LEU A 610 -18.53 1.90 25.48
C LEU A 610 -18.02 3.32 25.25
N ILE A 611 -16.82 3.61 25.76
CA ILE A 611 -16.10 4.86 25.54
C ILE A 611 -15.08 4.60 24.41
N THR A 612 -15.17 5.35 23.32
CA THR A 612 -14.29 5.21 22.14
C THR A 612 -13.57 6.51 21.83
N ASN A 613 -12.68 6.49 20.82
CA ASN A 613 -11.85 7.64 20.45
C ASN A 613 -11.03 8.19 21.63
N THR A 614 -10.69 7.32 22.58
CA THR A 614 -10.12 7.75 23.86
C THR A 614 -8.67 8.19 23.68
N GLN A 615 -8.29 9.28 24.33
CA GLN A 615 -6.92 9.62 24.68
C GLN A 615 -6.69 9.21 26.14
N LEU A 616 -5.63 8.46 26.42
CA LEU A 616 -5.39 7.80 27.69
C LEU A 616 -3.98 8.11 28.21
N VAL A 617 -3.84 8.28 29.52
CA VAL A 617 -2.57 8.20 30.24
C VAL A 617 -2.72 7.21 31.38
N VAL A 618 -1.78 6.26 31.49
CA VAL A 618 -1.68 5.34 32.63
C VAL A 618 -0.31 5.51 33.26
N LEU A 619 -0.29 5.63 34.58
CA LEU A 619 0.91 5.72 35.40
C LEU A 619 0.91 4.53 36.35
N GLU A 620 2.04 3.83 36.46
CA GLU A 620 2.21 2.77 37.45
C GLU A 620 3.17 3.22 38.56
N PHE A 621 2.94 2.68 39.76
CA PHE A 621 3.71 2.94 40.95
C PHE A 621 4.06 1.62 41.60
N VAL A 622 5.34 1.37 41.82
CA VAL A 622 5.83 0.19 42.53
C VAL A 622 6.46 0.61 43.85
N ALA A 623 5.84 0.22 44.95
CA ALA A 623 6.37 0.45 46.29
C ALA A 623 6.37 -0.86 47.09
N SER A 624 7.55 -1.30 47.56
CA SER A 624 7.72 -2.52 48.36
C SER A 624 7.09 -3.78 47.75
N GLY A 625 7.09 -3.89 46.41
CA GLY A 625 6.53 -5.03 45.66
C GLY A 625 5.03 -4.94 45.37
N LEU A 626 4.32 -3.94 45.89
CA LEU A 626 2.92 -3.67 45.54
C LEU A 626 2.85 -2.75 44.31
N ARG A 627 2.07 -3.16 43.32
CA ARG A 627 1.78 -2.37 42.11
C ARG A 627 0.45 -1.63 42.30
N THR A 628 0.47 -0.33 42.08
CA THR A 628 -0.70 0.56 42.08
C THR A 628 -0.65 1.46 40.85
N PHE A 629 -1.75 2.12 40.50
CA PHE A 629 -1.87 2.86 39.24
C PHE A 629 -2.70 4.14 39.38
N ALA A 630 -2.50 5.03 38.40
CA ALA A 630 -3.37 6.15 38.11
C ALA A 630 -3.69 6.18 36.62
N ILE A 631 -4.97 6.32 36.26
CA ILE A 631 -5.50 6.30 34.90
C ILE A 631 -6.30 7.57 34.67
N TYR A 632 -5.93 8.29 33.62
CA TYR A 632 -6.67 9.43 33.09
C TYR A 632 -7.09 9.09 31.67
N ALA A 633 -8.39 9.14 31.37
CA ALA A 633 -8.91 8.90 30.04
C ALA A 633 -9.89 10.00 29.63
N LYS A 634 -9.90 10.36 28.34
CA LYS A 634 -10.89 11.26 27.74
C LYS A 634 -11.37 10.67 26.43
N GLY A 635 -12.67 10.47 26.26
CA GLY A 635 -13.23 9.86 25.05
C GLY A 635 -14.71 10.12 24.86
N GLU A 636 -15.30 9.50 23.85
CA GLU A 636 -16.71 9.63 23.50
C GLU A 636 -17.49 8.42 23.98
N ALA A 637 -18.50 8.64 24.83
CA ALA A 637 -19.34 7.60 25.39
C ALA A 637 -20.48 7.22 24.46
N SER A 638 -20.75 5.92 24.40
CA SER A 638 -21.84 5.29 23.66
C SER A 638 -22.40 4.10 24.44
N VAL A 639 -23.59 3.63 24.08
CA VAL A 639 -24.22 2.45 24.69
C VAL A 639 -24.21 1.27 23.73
N VAL A 640 -23.99 0.08 24.26
CA VAL A 640 -23.97 -1.20 23.52
C VAL A 640 -25.08 -2.10 24.08
N GLY A 641 -25.74 -2.84 23.19
CA GLY A 641 -26.65 -3.94 23.56
C GLY A 641 -28.07 -3.56 23.98
N ILE A 642 -28.49 -2.30 23.83
CA ILE A 642 -29.85 -1.85 24.20
C ILE A 642 -30.52 -1.17 22.99
N ASP A 643 -31.42 -1.91 22.33
CA ASP A 643 -32.18 -1.41 21.19
C ASP A 643 -33.04 -0.19 21.55
N GLY A 644 -32.96 0.85 20.72
CA GLY A 644 -33.72 2.09 20.88
C GLY A 644 -33.22 3.02 21.98
N LEU A 645 -32.15 2.66 22.70
CA LEU A 645 -31.42 3.55 23.62
C LEU A 645 -30.16 4.07 22.94
N ARG A 646 -29.96 5.38 22.99
CA ARG A 646 -28.78 6.05 22.46
C ARG A 646 -28.13 6.84 23.58
N ILE A 647 -26.82 6.70 23.73
CA ILE A 647 -25.99 7.56 24.59
C ILE A 647 -24.93 8.18 23.70
N THR A 648 -24.72 9.49 23.81
CA THR A 648 -23.65 10.21 23.10
C THR A 648 -23.10 11.31 23.98
N GLY A 649 -21.79 11.52 23.95
CA GLY A 649 -21.17 12.69 24.55
C GLY A 649 -19.75 12.41 25.06
N SER A 650 -19.01 13.49 25.31
CA SER A 650 -17.62 13.38 25.76
C SER A 650 -17.56 13.12 27.27
N VAL A 651 -16.74 12.15 27.68
CA VAL A 651 -16.49 11.77 29.07
C VAL A 651 -15.01 11.78 29.40
N GLU A 652 -14.69 12.11 30.64
CA GLU A 652 -13.37 11.97 31.25
C GLU A 652 -13.46 11.01 32.43
N VAL A 653 -12.50 10.09 32.53
CA VAL A 653 -12.44 9.03 33.54
C VAL A 653 -11.14 9.16 34.30
N TRP A 654 -11.24 9.36 35.62
CA TRP A 654 -10.11 9.54 36.52
C TRP A 654 -10.15 8.43 37.58
N ILE A 655 -9.16 7.55 37.53
CA ILE A 655 -9.00 6.46 38.52
C ILE A 655 -7.62 6.60 39.13
N ASN A 656 -7.51 6.67 40.44
CA ASN A 656 -6.24 6.69 41.15
C ASN A 656 -6.33 5.80 42.38
N ASN A 657 -5.49 4.77 42.44
CA ASN A 657 -5.32 3.96 43.64
C ASN A 657 -3.86 3.96 44.13
N SER A 658 -3.03 4.86 43.62
CA SER A 658 -1.61 4.97 43.97
C SER A 658 -1.34 5.44 45.40
N GLY A 659 -2.33 6.04 46.07
CA GLY A 659 -2.13 6.73 47.35
C GLY A 659 -1.30 8.02 47.21
N ARG A 660 -1.15 8.56 46.00
CA ARG A 660 -0.38 9.77 45.68
C ARG A 660 -1.24 10.82 45.00
N VAL A 661 -1.10 12.06 45.46
CA VAL A 661 -1.63 13.24 44.75
C VAL A 661 -0.68 13.55 43.59
N ILE A 662 -1.23 13.86 42.42
CA ILE A 662 -0.46 14.17 41.22
C ILE A 662 -0.86 15.57 40.75
N ALA A 663 0.09 16.50 40.81
CA ALA A 663 -0.10 17.86 40.31
C ALA A 663 -0.37 17.85 38.79
N GLN A 664 -1.04 18.89 38.29
CA GLN A 664 -1.37 18.98 36.87
C GLN A 664 -0.12 18.90 36.00
N THR A 665 -0.18 18.02 35.01
CA THR A 665 0.92 17.70 34.12
C THR A 665 0.41 17.73 32.69
N THR A 666 1.15 18.43 31.82
CA THR A 666 0.82 18.49 30.40
C THR A 666 1.47 17.33 29.68
N VAL A 667 0.67 16.50 29.02
CA VAL A 667 1.15 15.38 28.20
C VAL A 667 0.87 15.69 26.73
N SER A 668 1.95 15.89 25.98
CA SER A 668 1.89 16.29 24.56
C SER A 668 2.19 15.16 23.58
N ASP A 669 2.86 14.09 24.03
CA ASP A 669 3.34 12.98 23.19
C ASP A 669 2.27 11.92 22.90
N ILE A 670 1.04 12.37 22.69
CA ILE A 670 -0.11 11.50 22.36
C ILE A 670 0.13 10.91 20.97
N PRO A 671 0.00 9.57 20.78
CA PRO A 671 0.14 8.94 19.47
C PRO A 671 -0.76 9.61 18.43
N ARG A 672 -0.18 10.00 17.30
CA ARG A 672 -0.91 10.64 16.19
C ARG A 672 -1.32 9.57 15.19
N LEU A 673 -2.60 9.56 14.82
CA LEU A 673 -3.11 8.72 13.72
C LEU A 673 -2.82 9.35 12.36
N ASN A 674 -2.71 10.70 12.31
CA ASN A 674 -2.29 11.46 11.16
C ASN A 674 -1.28 12.54 11.60
N PRO A 675 -0.20 12.81 10.87
CA PRO A 675 0.86 13.72 11.32
C PRO A 675 0.48 15.21 11.32
N ASP A 676 -0.44 15.63 10.45
CA ASP A 676 -0.93 17.02 10.34
C ASP A 676 -1.96 17.36 11.43
N GLU A 677 -2.31 16.38 12.25
CA GLU A 677 -3.28 16.54 13.31
C GLU A 677 -2.65 17.29 14.49
N THR A 678 -3.16 18.50 14.73
CA THR A 678 -2.87 19.23 15.96
C THR A 678 -3.78 18.71 17.06
N LEU A 679 -3.24 17.85 17.93
CA LEU A 679 -3.93 17.40 19.13
C LEU A 679 -3.71 18.39 20.28
N ALA A 680 -4.79 18.71 20.99
CA ALA A 680 -4.67 19.42 22.26
C ALA A 680 -3.92 18.51 23.27
N PRO A 681 -2.92 19.03 23.98
CA PRO A 681 -2.25 18.28 25.03
C PRO A 681 -3.22 17.84 26.13
N LEU A 682 -3.02 16.65 26.69
CA LEU A 682 -3.77 16.20 27.85
C LEU A 682 -3.30 16.91 29.11
N GLN A 683 -4.25 17.35 29.94
CA GLN A 683 -3.99 17.98 31.23
C GLN A 683 -4.31 16.97 32.34
N VAL A 684 -3.33 16.15 32.70
CA VAL A 684 -3.51 15.03 33.63
C VAL A 684 -3.25 15.50 35.06
N LYS A 685 -4.18 15.24 35.98
CA LYS A 685 -4.03 15.53 37.41
C LYS A 685 -4.85 14.59 38.27
N PHE A 686 -4.44 14.42 39.53
CA PHE A 686 -5.19 13.69 40.53
C PHE A 686 -5.11 14.44 41.87
N ALA A 687 -6.22 15.02 42.30
CA ALA A 687 -6.28 15.84 43.50
C ALA A 687 -6.26 15.03 44.82
N SER A 688 -6.47 13.71 44.74
CA SER A 688 -6.46 12.77 45.86
C SER A 688 -5.64 11.53 45.49
N GLY A 689 -5.04 10.89 46.50
CA GLY A 689 -4.36 9.60 46.37
C GLY A 689 -5.30 8.40 46.17
N ALA A 690 -6.59 8.59 46.43
CA ALA A 690 -7.64 7.63 46.11
C ALA A 690 -8.78 8.37 45.38
N MET A 691 -9.09 7.97 44.15
CA MET A 691 -10.04 8.66 43.28
C MET A 691 -10.69 7.68 42.29
N GLU A 692 -12.01 7.71 42.18
CA GLU A 692 -12.78 7.03 41.13
C GLU A 692 -13.90 7.99 40.68
N GLN A 693 -13.62 8.76 39.63
CA GLN A 693 -14.53 9.79 39.12
C GLN A 693 -14.71 9.66 37.62
N VAL A 694 -15.95 9.86 37.17
CA VAL A 694 -16.30 9.99 35.75
C VAL A 694 -17.10 11.27 35.61
N PHE A 695 -16.76 12.12 34.65
CA PHE A 695 -17.55 13.32 34.37
C PHE A 695 -17.60 13.60 32.89
N GLY A 696 -18.62 14.34 32.46
CA GLY A 696 -18.80 14.64 31.06
C GLY A 696 -20.15 15.27 30.76
N SER A 697 -20.37 15.53 29.48
CA SER A 697 -21.65 16.00 28.95
C SER A 697 -22.27 14.88 28.16
N VAL A 698 -23.45 14.42 28.58
CA VAL A 698 -24.09 13.23 28.02
C VAL A 698 -25.49 13.57 27.53
N SER A 699 -25.82 13.08 26.34
CA SER A 699 -27.17 13.05 25.79
C SER A 699 -27.63 11.61 25.68
N ILE A 700 -28.77 11.32 26.29
CA ILE A 700 -29.49 10.06 26.20
C ILE A 700 -30.72 10.29 25.32
N GLY A 701 -30.84 9.52 24.24
CA GLY A 701 -32.00 9.48 23.37
C GLY A 701 -32.73 8.15 23.51
N ILE A 702 -34.05 8.17 23.47
CA ILE A 702 -34.89 6.96 23.36
C ILE A 702 -35.76 7.10 22.11
N GLY A 703 -35.51 6.28 21.09
CA GLY A 703 -36.18 6.38 19.79
C GLY A 703 -35.60 5.45 18.72
N ALA A 704 -36.27 5.38 17.56
CA ALA A 704 -35.87 4.47 16.49
C ALA A 704 -34.61 4.91 15.72
N ASN A 705 -34.33 6.23 15.63
CA ASN A 705 -33.21 6.81 14.88
C ASN A 705 -32.84 8.22 15.40
N ALA A 706 -31.59 8.66 15.16
CA ALA A 706 -31.13 10.00 15.50
C ALA A 706 -32.04 11.10 14.90
N GLY A 707 -32.50 12.03 15.73
CA GLY A 707 -33.44 13.09 15.34
C GLY A 707 -34.92 12.75 15.51
N ASN A 708 -35.27 11.48 15.78
CA ASN A 708 -36.63 11.03 16.08
C ASN A 708 -36.75 10.45 17.51
N ASP A 709 -35.89 10.91 18.43
CA ASP A 709 -35.93 10.50 19.83
C ASP A 709 -37.22 11.02 20.47
N ILE A 710 -38.07 10.10 20.94
CA ILE A 710 -39.32 10.40 21.62
C ILE A 710 -39.02 11.01 23.00
N VAL A 711 -37.97 10.53 23.66
CA VAL A 711 -37.46 11.11 24.91
C VAL A 711 -35.99 11.47 24.71
N THR A 712 -35.61 12.69 25.07
CA THR A 712 -34.23 13.14 25.09
C THR A 712 -33.90 13.67 26.48
N ILE A 713 -32.87 13.12 27.09
CA ILE A 713 -32.29 13.60 28.34
C ILE A 713 -30.91 14.13 27.98
N SER A 714 -30.69 15.43 28.10
CA SER A 714 -29.37 16.02 27.92
C SER A 714 -28.91 16.59 29.23
N SER A 715 -27.69 16.27 29.66
CA SER A 715 -27.09 16.92 30.81
C SER A 715 -25.66 17.36 30.54
N GLN A 716 -25.36 18.58 30.97
CA GLN A 716 -24.03 19.19 30.89
C GLN A 716 -23.34 19.06 32.24
N ASP A 717 -22.04 18.78 32.21
CA ASP A 717 -21.16 18.69 33.38
C ASP A 717 -21.64 17.69 34.45
N VAL A 718 -22.18 16.54 34.03
CA VAL A 718 -22.56 15.47 34.95
C VAL A 718 -21.31 14.90 35.58
N THR A 719 -21.31 14.75 36.90
CA THR A 719 -20.23 14.14 37.66
C THR A 719 -20.76 12.90 38.39
N PHE A 720 -20.07 11.78 38.22
CA PHE A 720 -20.23 10.54 38.97
C PHE A 720 -19.02 10.38 39.89
N THR A 721 -19.27 10.21 41.19
CA THR A 721 -18.22 9.95 42.18
C THR A 721 -18.57 8.69 42.95
N ARG A 722 -17.66 7.70 42.95
CA ARG A 722 -17.84 6.52 43.79
C ARG A 722 -17.26 6.78 45.18
N THR A 723 -18.07 6.57 46.21
CA THR A 723 -17.63 6.66 47.61
C THR A 723 -16.90 5.38 48.03
N PRO A 724 -16.09 5.41 49.11
CA PRO A 724 -15.43 4.22 49.64
C PRO A 724 -16.40 3.05 49.97
N LEU A 725 -17.66 3.37 50.30
CA LEU A 725 -18.71 2.40 50.59
C LEU A 725 -19.38 1.82 49.33
N GLY A 726 -18.88 2.17 48.14
CA GLY A 726 -19.42 1.69 46.86
C GLY A 726 -20.74 2.35 46.45
N LEU A 727 -21.12 3.46 47.07
CA LEU A 727 -22.21 4.32 46.63
C LEU A 727 -21.73 5.20 45.46
N ILE A 728 -22.52 5.31 44.40
CA ILE A 728 -22.27 6.25 43.31
C ILE A 728 -23.09 7.50 43.57
N GLU A 729 -22.43 8.61 43.83
CA GLU A 729 -23.06 9.93 43.83
C GLU A 729 -23.08 10.50 42.43
N VAL A 730 -24.23 11.00 42.01
CA VAL A 730 -24.45 11.66 40.73
C VAL A 730 -24.83 13.10 40.99
N PHE A 731 -24.12 13.99 40.31
CA PHE A 731 -24.43 15.41 40.27
C PHE A 731 -24.65 15.85 38.82
N ALA A 732 -25.83 16.37 38.52
CA ALA A 732 -26.24 16.77 37.17
C ALA A 732 -26.76 18.23 37.23
N PRO A 733 -25.87 19.23 37.14
CA PRO A 733 -26.19 20.64 37.42
C PRO A 733 -27.11 21.28 36.39
N ASP A 734 -27.03 20.83 35.14
CA ASP A 734 -27.89 21.27 34.05
C ASP A 734 -28.36 20.03 33.31
N THR A 735 -29.59 19.62 33.57
CA THR A 735 -30.27 18.48 32.95
C THR A 735 -31.55 18.97 32.32
N ARG A 736 -31.82 18.54 31.09
CA ARG A 736 -33.07 18.77 30.39
C ARG A 736 -33.65 17.45 29.96
N ILE A 737 -34.91 17.23 30.30
CA ILE A 737 -35.71 16.10 29.83
C ILE A 737 -36.77 16.65 28.91
N LEU A 738 -36.76 16.20 27.66
CA LEU A 738 -37.74 16.54 26.63
C LEU A 738 -38.43 15.27 26.14
N VAL A 739 -39.73 15.37 25.93
CA VAL A 739 -40.54 14.42 25.18
C VAL A 739 -40.92 15.08 23.87
N ASN A 740 -40.53 14.49 22.75
CA ASN A 740 -40.82 14.95 21.39
C ASN A 740 -41.81 13.98 20.73
N PRO A 741 -43.13 14.26 20.76
CA PRO A 741 -44.11 13.38 20.12
C PRO A 741 -43.78 13.21 18.63
N GLU A 742 -43.70 11.97 18.15
CA GLU A 742 -43.38 11.64 16.74
C GLU A 742 -42.02 12.19 16.26
N GLY A 743 -41.12 12.59 17.16
CA GLY A 743 -39.85 13.25 16.83
C GLY A 743 -39.96 14.75 16.51
N ASP A 744 -41.14 15.36 16.67
CA ASP A 744 -41.38 16.77 16.34
C ASP A 744 -40.98 17.70 17.50
N ALA A 745 -39.84 18.37 17.37
CA ALA A 745 -39.32 19.33 18.35
C ALA A 745 -40.25 20.55 18.56
N SER A 746 -41.12 20.89 17.60
CA SER A 746 -42.10 21.97 17.76
C SER A 746 -43.25 21.58 18.69
N ARG A 747 -43.40 20.30 18.99
CA ARG A 747 -44.39 19.74 19.93
C ARG A 747 -43.74 19.28 21.23
N ALA A 748 -42.47 19.61 21.45
CA ALA A 748 -41.72 19.17 22.60
C ALA A 748 -42.37 19.62 23.92
N MET A 749 -42.44 18.69 24.88
CA MET A 749 -42.86 18.94 26.25
C MET A 749 -41.79 18.46 27.20
N GLY A 750 -41.45 19.24 28.23
CA GLY A 750 -40.40 18.82 29.12
C GLY A 750 -40.05 19.80 30.20
N PHE A 751 -38.98 19.48 30.92
CA PHE A 751 -38.51 20.21 32.06
C PHE A 751 -36.99 20.20 32.12
N GLY A 752 -36.40 21.26 32.64
CA GLY A 752 -34.96 21.36 32.83
C GLY A 752 -34.61 21.94 34.18
N GLY A 753 -33.43 21.59 34.68
CA GLY A 753 -33.08 21.83 36.07
C GLY A 753 -31.79 21.15 36.49
N ALA A 754 -31.56 21.12 37.81
CA ALA A 754 -30.43 20.44 38.41
C ALA A 754 -30.93 19.25 39.25
N ALA A 755 -30.12 18.19 39.37
CA ALA A 755 -30.40 17.08 40.27
C ALA A 755 -29.12 16.56 40.94
N ARG A 756 -29.25 16.13 42.19
CA ARG A 756 -28.27 15.31 42.91
C ARG A 756 -28.96 14.06 43.42
N PHE A 757 -28.42 12.89 43.12
CA PHE A 757 -28.93 11.61 43.61
C PHE A 757 -27.77 10.64 43.77
N SER A 758 -28.00 9.52 44.43
CA SER A 758 -27.01 8.45 44.56
C SER A 758 -27.65 7.08 44.34
N PHE A 759 -26.85 6.10 43.98
CA PHE A 759 -27.29 4.71 43.87
C PHE A 759 -26.15 3.71 44.16
N GLY A 760 -26.49 2.47 44.51
CA GLY A 760 -25.49 1.45 44.89
C GLY A 760 -25.27 1.36 46.41
N GLY A 761 -24.23 0.67 46.86
CA GLY A 761 -23.89 0.55 48.29
C GLY A 761 -24.94 -0.13 49.19
N GLY A 762 -25.90 -0.88 48.63
CA GLY A 762 -26.94 -1.61 49.38
C GLY A 762 -28.24 -0.82 49.66
N ASN A 763 -28.26 0.51 49.44
CA ASN A 763 -29.41 1.38 49.73
C ASN A 763 -30.27 1.75 48.51
N GLY A 764 -30.00 1.16 47.35
CA GLY A 764 -30.74 1.44 46.11
C GLY A 764 -30.57 2.89 45.64
N PHE A 765 -31.55 3.41 44.88
CA PHE A 765 -31.56 4.80 44.43
C PHE A 765 -32.05 5.76 45.52
N GLN A 766 -31.34 6.86 45.75
CA GLN A 766 -31.65 7.91 46.72
C GLN A 766 -31.57 9.28 46.03
N LEU A 767 -32.70 9.99 45.95
CA LEU A 767 -32.70 11.38 45.45
C LEU A 767 -32.33 12.32 46.60
N SER A 768 -31.25 13.09 46.43
CA SER A 768 -30.80 14.07 47.43
C SER A 768 -31.48 15.42 47.22
N ASP A 769 -31.47 15.93 45.99
CA ASP A 769 -32.09 17.21 45.62
C ASP A 769 -32.49 17.25 44.14
N ILE A 770 -33.55 17.99 43.82
CA ILE A 770 -33.97 18.33 42.46
C ILE A 770 -34.48 19.77 42.41
N ARG A 771 -33.93 20.58 41.49
CA ARG A 771 -34.36 21.95 41.25
C ARG A 771 -34.83 22.10 39.82
N LEU A 772 -36.07 22.55 39.63
CA LEU A 772 -36.58 22.90 38.32
C LEU A 772 -36.25 24.36 37.97
N THR A 773 -35.57 24.59 36.85
CA THR A 773 -35.19 25.93 36.38
C THR A 773 -35.95 26.34 35.11
N THR A 774 -36.36 25.38 34.29
CA THR A 774 -37.04 25.64 33.01
C THR A 774 -38.14 24.62 32.76
N TYR A 775 -39.12 25.00 31.95
CA TYR A 775 -40.11 24.10 31.38
C TYR A 775 -40.21 24.33 29.88
N THR A 776 -40.63 23.31 29.13
CA THR A 776 -40.86 23.37 27.68
C THR A 776 -42.26 22.88 27.36
N ILE A 777 -43.03 23.66 26.59
CA ILE A 777 -44.36 23.29 26.10
C ILE A 777 -44.47 23.75 24.65
N ASN A 778 -44.85 22.86 23.74
CA ASN A 778 -44.95 23.12 22.30
C ASN A 778 -43.68 23.78 21.74
N GLY A 779 -42.52 23.22 22.09
CA GLY A 779 -41.21 23.71 21.64
C GLY A 779 -40.77 25.05 22.23
N GLN A 780 -41.62 25.73 22.99
CA GLN A 780 -41.29 27.01 23.65
C GLN A 780 -40.77 26.75 25.06
N THR A 781 -39.62 27.35 25.40
CA THR A 781 -38.97 27.20 26.72
C THR A 781 -39.23 28.42 27.60
N GLY A 782 -39.78 28.21 28.79
CA GLY A 782 -39.96 29.23 29.82
C GLY A 782 -39.08 28.98 31.04
N THR A 783 -38.79 30.04 31.82
CA THR A 783 -38.05 29.94 33.07
C THR A 783 -38.99 29.78 34.27
N VAL A 784 -38.53 29.06 35.29
CA VAL A 784 -39.20 28.96 36.58
C VAL A 784 -38.57 29.97 37.53
N ASN A 785 -39.29 31.08 37.81
CA ASN A 785 -38.81 32.12 38.73
C ASN A 785 -38.94 31.65 40.18
N ASN A 786 -37.85 31.18 40.78
CA ASN A 786 -37.78 30.82 42.21
C ASN A 786 -37.38 32.03 43.09
N THR A 787 -38.03 33.18 42.91
CA THR A 787 -37.65 34.47 43.53
C THR A 787 -38.14 34.65 44.98
N SER A 788 -38.70 33.63 45.62
CA SER A 788 -39.07 33.72 47.04
C SER A 788 -38.00 33.05 47.91
N LEU A 789 -37.47 33.79 48.89
CA LEU A 789 -36.52 33.31 49.93
C LEU A 789 -37.01 32.06 50.71
N ARG A 790 -38.25 31.61 50.48
CA ARG A 790 -38.82 30.39 51.08
C ARG A 790 -38.57 29.11 50.25
N GLY A 791 -37.97 29.23 49.06
CA GLY A 791 -37.72 28.11 48.14
C GLY A 791 -36.24 27.79 47.90
N LEU A 792 -35.32 28.46 48.59
CA LEU A 792 -33.87 28.17 48.53
C LEU A 792 -33.47 27.29 49.72
N VAL A 793 -32.74 26.22 49.44
CA VAL A 793 -32.20 25.29 50.44
C VAL A 793 -31.00 25.96 51.12
N LYS A 794 -30.71 25.64 52.38
CA LYS A 794 -29.45 26.08 53.00
C LYS A 794 -28.26 25.45 52.28
N LEU A 795 -27.12 26.12 52.28
CA LEU A 795 -25.89 25.58 51.68
C LEU A 795 -25.33 24.45 52.56
N SER A 796 -24.64 23.50 51.95
CA SER A 796 -23.97 22.38 52.63
C SER A 796 -22.47 22.47 52.43
N ALA A 797 -21.71 21.69 53.20
CA ALA A 797 -20.27 21.58 53.05
C ALA A 797 -19.88 20.11 53.25
N ASP A 798 -19.12 19.58 52.30
CA ASP A 798 -18.72 18.17 52.29
C ASP A 798 -17.19 18.09 52.46
N LEU A 799 -16.69 17.14 53.24
CA LEU A 799 -15.27 16.85 53.31
C LEU A 799 -14.79 16.26 51.97
N ALA A 800 -13.76 16.86 51.40
CA ALA A 800 -13.20 16.49 50.11
C ALA A 800 -11.89 15.70 50.23
N SER A 801 -11.07 16.02 51.23
CA SER A 801 -9.87 15.27 51.58
C SER A 801 -9.48 15.57 53.02
N PRO A 802 -9.61 14.64 53.97
CA PRO A 802 -10.19 13.29 53.81
C PRO A 802 -11.66 13.33 53.39
N LEU A 803 -12.20 12.29 52.75
CA LEU A 803 -13.65 12.15 52.49
C LEU A 803 -14.41 11.71 53.76
N GLN A 804 -15.73 11.90 53.77
CA GLN A 804 -16.59 11.33 54.80
C GLN A 804 -16.37 9.81 54.94
N ASP A 805 -16.23 9.38 56.19
CA ASP A 805 -15.87 8.04 56.65
C ASP A 805 -14.55 7.48 56.11
N GLN A 806 -13.76 8.28 55.39
CA GLN A 806 -12.45 7.84 54.90
C GLN A 806 -11.51 7.52 56.07
N ILE A 807 -10.71 6.47 55.88
CA ILE A 807 -9.61 6.14 56.76
C ILE A 807 -8.33 6.74 56.16
N VAL A 808 -7.72 7.65 56.90
CA VAL A 808 -6.48 8.34 56.50
C VAL A 808 -5.40 8.07 57.53
N ARG A 809 -4.13 8.13 57.13
CA ARG A 809 -3.04 7.96 58.10
C ARG A 809 -2.61 9.27 58.71
N LEU A 810 -2.14 9.21 59.96
CA LEU A 810 -1.67 10.39 60.69
C LEU A 810 -0.55 11.13 59.95
N ASP A 811 0.37 10.42 59.29
CA ASP A 811 1.45 11.02 58.49
C ASP A 811 0.92 11.73 57.23
N GLN A 812 -0.23 11.31 56.70
CA GLN A 812 -0.84 11.89 55.50
C GLN A 812 -1.82 13.03 55.81
N LEU A 813 -2.20 13.23 57.08
CA LEU A 813 -3.11 14.30 57.49
C LEU A 813 -2.38 15.64 57.63
N GLU A 814 -2.15 16.33 56.53
CA GLU A 814 -1.51 17.67 56.52
C GLU A 814 -2.51 18.82 56.33
N TYR A 815 -3.65 18.54 55.73
CA TYR A 815 -4.71 19.50 55.45
C TYR A 815 -6.08 18.83 55.49
N ILE A 816 -7.12 19.66 55.52
CA ILE A 816 -8.51 19.26 55.25
C ILE A 816 -9.01 20.11 54.09
N ASP A 817 -9.38 19.47 53.00
CA ASP A 817 -10.08 20.12 51.90
C ASP A 817 -11.59 19.97 52.13
N VAL A 818 -12.32 21.08 51.99
CA VAL A 818 -13.78 21.15 52.13
C VAL A 818 -14.37 21.67 50.83
N ILE A 819 -15.38 20.99 50.32
CA ILE A 819 -16.23 21.48 49.23
C ILE A 819 -17.37 22.26 49.85
N PHE A 820 -17.51 23.53 49.49
CA PHE A 820 -18.69 24.32 49.82
C PHE A 820 -19.70 24.21 48.69
N ASN A 821 -20.83 23.57 48.96
CA ASN A 821 -21.81 23.27 47.96
C ASN A 821 -22.77 24.45 47.76
N ASN A 822 -22.82 24.94 46.53
CA ASN A 822 -23.90 25.80 46.05
C ASN A 822 -25.17 24.96 45.83
N ASN A 823 -25.84 24.57 46.92
CA ASN A 823 -27.06 23.75 46.87
C ASN A 823 -28.19 24.39 46.06
N ASN A 824 -28.17 25.72 45.96
CA ASN A 824 -29.16 26.45 45.19
C ASN A 824 -28.82 26.57 43.73
N TYR A 825 -27.60 26.17 43.31
CA TYR A 825 -27.08 26.24 41.94
C TYR A 825 -27.29 27.61 41.29
N LEU A 826 -27.09 28.68 42.06
CA LEU A 826 -27.15 30.07 41.61
C LEU A 826 -25.73 30.60 41.39
N THR A 827 -25.47 31.23 40.25
CA THR A 827 -24.14 31.78 39.92
C THR A 827 -24.29 33.21 39.42
N SER A 828 -23.20 33.99 39.45
CA SER A 828 -23.14 35.32 38.85
C SER A 828 -21.76 35.58 38.24
N ASP A 829 -21.63 36.61 37.40
CA ASP A 829 -20.34 36.98 36.81
C ASP A 829 -19.24 37.24 37.86
N ALA A 830 -19.63 37.71 39.05
CA ALA A 830 -18.72 37.93 40.17
C ALA A 830 -18.43 36.64 40.98
N TYR A 831 -19.34 35.66 40.94
CA TYR A 831 -19.26 34.40 41.68
C TYR A 831 -19.67 33.23 40.75
N PRO A 832 -18.79 32.84 39.81
CA PRO A 832 -19.15 31.86 38.78
C PRO A 832 -19.42 30.46 39.34
N ASN A 833 -18.90 30.12 40.52
CA ASN A 833 -19.21 28.87 41.22
C ASN A 833 -20.35 29.03 42.25
N GLY A 834 -20.94 30.22 42.33
CA GLY A 834 -22.05 30.55 43.20
C GLY A 834 -21.72 30.71 44.68
N ILE A 835 -20.50 30.41 45.11
CA ILE A 835 -20.02 30.65 46.47
C ILE A 835 -19.29 32.00 46.54
N VAL A 836 -19.43 32.70 47.67
CA VAL A 836 -18.70 33.93 47.95
C VAL A 836 -17.41 33.56 48.68
N ASP A 837 -16.31 33.42 47.95
CA ASP A 837 -15.00 32.98 48.47
C ASP A 837 -14.50 33.84 49.64
N SER A 838 -14.85 35.12 49.68
CA SER A 838 -14.47 36.02 50.79
C SER A 838 -15.21 35.76 52.11
N SER A 839 -16.20 34.86 52.12
CA SER A 839 -16.83 34.34 53.36
C SER A 839 -16.21 33.04 53.87
N ILE A 840 -15.10 32.60 53.25
CA ILE A 840 -14.40 31.34 53.57
C ILE A 840 -12.89 31.59 53.71
N THR A 841 -12.37 32.52 52.91
CA THR A 841 -10.95 32.91 52.92
C THR A 841 -10.61 33.94 54.00
N ASP A 842 -11.58 34.34 54.82
CA ASP A 842 -11.38 35.25 55.94
C ASP A 842 -10.81 34.51 57.18
N VAL A 843 -10.68 35.19 58.32
CA VAL A 843 -10.02 34.61 59.51
C VAL A 843 -10.97 33.85 60.43
N GLU A 844 -12.28 33.94 60.19
CA GLU A 844 -13.29 33.18 60.92
C GLU A 844 -13.19 31.69 60.56
N GLN A 845 -13.81 30.82 61.36
CA GLN A 845 -13.77 29.38 61.12
C GLN A 845 -15.10 28.91 60.55
N GLU A 846 -15.05 28.07 59.52
CA GLU A 846 -16.25 27.48 58.95
C GLU A 846 -16.65 26.17 59.65
N PHE A 847 -15.74 25.54 60.38
CA PHE A 847 -15.99 24.30 61.11
C PHE A 847 -15.14 24.13 62.37
N LEU A 848 -15.58 23.23 63.25
CA LEU A 848 -14.85 22.77 64.43
C LEU A 848 -14.49 21.29 64.29
N ILE A 849 -13.34 20.88 64.81
CA ILE A 849 -12.92 19.47 64.83
C ILE A 849 -12.95 18.93 66.25
N ARG A 850 -13.61 17.79 66.44
CA ARG A 850 -13.52 16.96 67.64
C ARG A 850 -12.85 15.63 67.28
N ALA A 851 -11.59 15.47 67.65
CA ALA A 851 -10.84 14.23 67.45
C ALA A 851 -10.91 13.38 68.72
N THR A 852 -11.45 12.15 68.63
CA THR A 852 -11.66 11.26 69.79
C THR A 852 -11.19 9.84 69.52
N GLN A 853 -10.58 9.20 70.53
CA GLN A 853 -10.19 7.78 70.51
C GLN A 853 -10.35 7.23 71.91
N ASP A 854 -11.08 6.13 72.08
CA ASP A 854 -11.25 5.46 73.39
C ASP A 854 -11.64 6.45 74.52
N ASN A 855 -12.56 7.39 74.23
CA ASN A 855 -13.00 8.51 75.09
C ASN A 855 -11.94 9.58 75.44
N VAL A 856 -10.77 9.58 74.81
CA VAL A 856 -9.77 10.64 74.90
C VAL A 856 -9.96 11.64 73.76
N THR A 857 -10.02 12.94 74.07
CA THR A 857 -10.08 14.02 73.06
C THR A 857 -8.69 14.55 72.75
N TYR A 858 -8.37 14.66 71.46
CA TYR A 858 -7.14 15.27 70.96
C TYR A 858 -7.38 16.71 70.51
N LYS A 859 -6.42 17.60 70.79
CA LYS A 859 -6.45 18.97 70.32
C LYS A 859 -5.96 19.03 68.86
N ILE A 860 -6.83 19.45 67.96
CA ILE A 860 -6.52 19.70 66.55
C ILE A 860 -6.74 21.17 66.28
N GLU A 861 -5.78 21.83 65.65
CA GLU A 861 -5.92 23.21 65.19
C GLU A 861 -5.80 23.23 63.67
N VAL A 862 -6.71 23.99 63.03
CA VAL A 862 -6.71 24.25 61.59
C VAL A 862 -6.61 25.76 61.34
N SER A 863 -6.09 26.14 60.19
CA SER A 863 -6.09 27.55 59.74
C SER A 863 -7.51 28.11 59.66
N GLY A 864 -7.73 29.37 60.05
CA GLY A 864 -9.00 30.09 59.79
C GLY A 864 -9.11 30.53 58.33
N ALA A 865 -8.04 31.13 57.78
CA ALA A 865 -7.99 31.53 56.37
C ALA A 865 -7.70 30.33 55.46
N ALA A 866 -8.75 29.76 54.89
CA ALA A 866 -8.61 28.71 53.91
C ALA A 866 -8.05 29.26 52.59
N THR A 867 -7.32 28.42 51.85
CA THR A 867 -6.86 28.75 50.50
C THR A 867 -7.69 28.00 49.47
N ARG A 868 -8.20 28.72 48.46
CA ARG A 868 -8.92 28.09 47.36
C ARG A 868 -8.01 27.10 46.62
N VAL A 869 -8.49 25.88 46.42
CA VAL A 869 -7.78 24.85 45.66
C VAL A 869 -8.08 25.06 44.19
N GLU A 870 -7.07 25.43 43.41
CA GLU A 870 -7.26 25.71 41.99
C GLU A 870 -7.48 24.43 41.17
N GLY A 871 -8.35 24.54 40.17
CA GLY A 871 -8.66 23.44 39.25
C GLY A 871 -9.63 22.38 39.78
N THR A 872 -10.30 22.60 40.90
CA THR A 872 -11.40 21.73 41.37
C THR A 872 -12.72 22.10 40.68
N ALA A 873 -13.52 21.10 40.30
CA ALA A 873 -14.82 21.31 39.64
C ALA A 873 -15.87 21.96 40.56
N LYS A 874 -15.70 21.81 41.88
CA LYS A 874 -16.52 22.47 42.92
C LYS A 874 -15.67 23.45 43.73
N PRO A 875 -16.26 24.49 44.36
CA PRO A 875 -15.55 25.42 45.25
C PRO A 875 -14.92 24.65 46.41
N THR A 876 -13.63 24.36 46.30
CA THR A 876 -12.88 23.56 47.28
C THR A 876 -11.87 24.45 47.96
N PHE A 877 -11.85 24.40 49.29
CA PHE A 877 -10.98 25.24 50.11
C PHE A 877 -10.17 24.38 51.05
N ARG A 878 -8.87 24.66 51.10
CA ARG A 878 -7.89 23.92 51.88
C ARG A 878 -7.63 24.62 53.21
N TYR A 879 -7.81 23.85 54.28
CA TYR A 879 -7.49 24.22 55.65
C TYR A 879 -6.22 23.50 56.08
N GLN A 880 -5.16 24.22 56.41
CA GLN A 880 -3.91 23.64 56.87
C GLN A 880 -4.06 23.11 58.30
N ILE A 881 -3.57 21.90 58.57
CA ILE A 881 -3.52 21.35 59.92
C ILE A 881 -2.31 21.97 60.64
N LEU A 882 -2.59 22.85 61.60
CA LEU A 882 -1.58 23.57 62.37
C LEU A 882 -1.05 22.74 63.56
N SER A 883 -1.89 21.85 64.11
CA SER A 883 -1.52 20.96 65.20
C SER A 883 -2.26 19.62 65.08
N LYS A 884 -1.51 18.52 65.21
CA LYS A 884 -1.99 17.14 65.31
C LYS A 884 -1.14 16.32 66.29
N PRO A 885 -1.63 15.18 66.82
CA PRO A 885 -0.82 14.29 67.65
C PRO A 885 0.45 13.83 66.94
N ALA A 886 1.57 13.75 67.65
CA ALA A 886 2.85 13.31 67.08
C ALA A 886 2.90 11.82 66.75
N ALA A 887 2.11 11.00 67.45
CA ALA A 887 1.96 9.57 67.23
C ALA A 887 0.61 9.07 67.76
N ILE A 888 0.15 7.94 67.23
CA ILE A 888 -1.02 7.20 67.73
C ILE A 888 -0.54 5.84 68.21
N ASN A 889 -0.65 5.58 69.51
CA ASN A 889 -0.12 4.35 70.13
C ASN A 889 -1.16 3.22 70.23
N SER A 890 -2.44 3.53 70.04
CA SER A 890 -3.54 2.54 70.01
C SER A 890 -3.71 1.95 68.61
N THR A 891 -4.26 0.73 68.53
CA THR A 891 -4.64 0.07 67.28
C THR A 891 -6.00 0.52 66.77
N SER A 892 -6.83 1.12 67.62
CA SER A 892 -8.10 1.73 67.22
C SER A 892 -7.85 3.08 66.53
N PRO A 893 -8.56 3.45 65.45
CA PRO A 893 -8.40 4.77 64.84
C PRO A 893 -8.91 5.92 65.75
N ILE A 894 -8.36 7.11 65.57
CA ILE A 894 -8.96 8.35 66.10
C ILE A 894 -10.12 8.74 65.17
N THR A 895 -11.32 8.94 65.69
CA THR A 895 -12.45 9.51 64.94
C THR A 895 -12.37 11.02 64.98
N TYR A 896 -12.23 11.66 63.82
CA TYR A 896 -12.30 13.10 63.65
C TYR A 896 -13.72 13.45 63.24
N GLU A 897 -14.44 14.17 64.09
CA GLU A 897 -15.75 14.72 63.80
C GLU A 897 -15.59 16.20 63.42
N VAL A 898 -15.98 16.55 62.19
CA VAL A 898 -15.93 17.90 61.64
C VAL A 898 -17.33 18.47 61.65
N GLU A 899 -17.56 19.47 62.50
CA GLU A 899 -18.84 20.16 62.63
C GLU A 899 -18.77 21.49 61.86
N PHE A 900 -19.40 21.52 60.69
CA PHE A 900 -19.59 22.75 59.92
C PHE A 900 -20.57 23.68 60.63
N LEU A 901 -20.17 24.94 60.81
CA LEU A 901 -20.91 25.94 61.57
C LEU A 901 -22.00 26.57 60.69
N ALA A 902 -23.22 26.69 61.22
CA ALA A 902 -24.27 27.37 60.48
C ALA A 902 -23.93 28.86 60.29
N ASN A 903 -24.23 29.39 59.10
CA ASN A 903 -24.09 30.78 58.71
C ASN A 903 -22.64 31.31 58.62
N SER A 904 -21.60 30.46 58.64
CA SER A 904 -20.21 30.90 58.46
C SER A 904 -19.84 31.14 57.00
N TRP A 905 -20.51 30.51 56.03
CA TRP A 905 -20.31 30.79 54.60
C TRP A 905 -21.63 31.17 53.89
N LYS A 906 -21.51 31.77 52.69
CA LYS A 906 -22.67 32.17 51.89
C LYS A 906 -22.49 32.03 50.38
N ASP A 907 -23.62 32.00 49.67
CA ASP A 907 -23.70 32.00 48.21
C ASP A 907 -23.91 33.41 47.64
N SER A 908 -23.89 33.51 46.31
CA SER A 908 -24.10 34.76 45.57
C SER A 908 -25.51 35.35 45.74
N ALA A 909 -26.45 34.58 46.27
CA ALA A 909 -27.81 35.01 46.61
C ALA A 909 -27.97 35.35 48.10
N ASN A 910 -26.87 35.41 48.86
CA ASN A 910 -26.80 35.62 50.31
C ASN A 910 -27.50 34.53 51.14
N GLN A 911 -27.70 33.33 50.59
CA GLN A 911 -28.14 32.20 51.39
C GLN A 911 -26.99 31.69 52.25
N LEU A 912 -27.32 31.28 53.47
CA LEU A 912 -26.35 30.92 54.50
C LEU A 912 -26.16 29.41 54.61
N GLY A 913 -24.95 29.01 55.02
CA GLY A 913 -24.58 27.65 55.37
C GLY A 913 -25.45 27.00 56.44
N ALA A 914 -25.75 25.72 56.27
CA ALA A 914 -26.36 24.87 57.30
C ALA A 914 -25.31 24.34 58.26
N ARG A 915 -25.76 23.93 59.45
CA ARG A 915 -24.92 23.12 60.34
C ARG A 915 -24.93 21.68 59.84
N GLU A 916 -23.75 21.10 59.72
CA GLU A 916 -23.54 19.73 59.24
C GLU A 916 -22.41 19.07 60.03
N ILE A 917 -22.44 17.74 60.16
CA ILE A 917 -21.38 16.98 60.81
C ILE A 917 -20.94 15.86 59.88
N GLU A 918 -19.66 15.83 59.59
CA GLU A 918 -19.01 14.73 58.92
C GLU A 918 -17.93 14.11 59.80
N ARG A 919 -17.52 12.89 59.45
CA ARG A 919 -16.51 12.15 60.20
C ARG A 919 -15.50 11.54 59.26
N PHE A 920 -14.27 11.40 59.72
CA PHE A 920 -13.27 10.52 59.10
C PHE A 920 -12.44 9.88 60.21
N ARG A 921 -11.64 8.87 59.86
CA ARG A 921 -10.85 8.11 60.83
C ARG A 921 -9.37 8.25 60.52
N VAL A 922 -8.56 8.39 61.57
CA VAL A 922 -7.12 8.53 61.45
C VAL A 922 -6.41 7.37 62.13
N LEU A 923 -5.62 6.65 61.35
CA LEU A 923 -4.78 5.54 61.80
C LEU A 923 -3.36 6.01 62.15
N ARG A 924 -2.70 5.22 63.00
CA ARG A 924 -1.28 5.37 63.33
C ARG A 924 -0.36 5.32 62.10
N ASN A 925 0.83 5.91 62.22
CA ASN A 925 1.87 5.84 61.19
C ASN A 925 2.36 4.38 61.00
N LEU A 926 2.78 4.05 59.78
CA LEU A 926 3.44 2.77 59.52
C LEU A 926 4.84 2.75 60.16
N THR A 927 5.06 1.81 61.08
CA THR A 927 6.40 1.25 61.28
C THR A 927 6.52 0.00 60.40
N ALA A 928 7.71 -0.28 59.89
CA ALA A 928 7.93 -1.26 58.82
C ALA A 928 7.30 -2.64 59.13
N GLY A 929 6.16 -2.93 58.49
CA GLY A 929 5.45 -4.20 58.54
C GLY A 929 3.94 -4.06 58.82
N PHE A 930 3.10 -4.49 57.88
CA PHE A 930 1.66 -4.61 58.10
C PHE A 930 1.33 -5.81 58.99
N GLY A 931 0.49 -5.62 60.01
CA GLY A 931 -0.19 -6.73 60.70
C GLY A 931 -1.52 -7.10 60.04
N GLU A 932 -1.93 -8.36 60.16
CA GLU A 932 -3.18 -8.92 59.57
C GLU A 932 -4.46 -8.15 59.96
N ALA A 933 -4.49 -7.55 61.16
CA ALA A 933 -5.61 -6.73 61.63
C ALA A 933 -5.70 -5.37 60.91
N GLU A 934 -4.56 -4.78 60.52
CA GLU A 934 -4.52 -3.50 59.80
C GLU A 934 -4.93 -3.66 58.33
N PHE A 935 -4.68 -4.85 57.76
CA PHE A 935 -5.12 -5.21 56.41
C PHE A 935 -6.65 -5.29 56.28
N ASN A 936 -7.34 -5.79 57.31
CA ASN A 936 -8.81 -5.89 57.32
C ASN A 936 -9.50 -4.54 57.55
N LEU A 937 -8.88 -3.59 58.27
CA LEU A 937 -9.45 -2.26 58.49
C LEU A 937 -9.24 -1.30 57.30
N ALA A 938 -8.17 -1.44 56.51
CA ALA A 938 -7.94 -0.60 55.31
C ALA A 938 -8.79 -1.02 54.09
N ARG A 939 -9.46 -2.16 54.16
CA ARG A 939 -10.27 -2.77 53.09
C ARG A 939 -11.80 -2.58 53.30
N LEU A 940 -12.20 -2.07 54.46
CA LEU A 940 -13.55 -1.61 54.81
C LEU A 940 -13.64 -0.11 54.56
#